data_AF-H1LTN2-F1
#
_entry.id   AF-H1LTN2-F1
#
_cell.length_a   1.000
_cell.length_b   1.000
_cell.length_c   1.000
_cell.angle_alpha   90.00
_cell.angle_beta   90.00
_cell.angle_gamma   90.00
#
_symmetry.space_group_name_H-M   'P 1'
#
loop_
_entity.id
_entity.type
_entity.pdbx_description
1 polymer ?
#
loop_
_entity_poly.entity_id
_entity_poly.type
_entity_poly.pdbx_seq_one_letter_code
_entity_poly.pdbx_strand_id
1 'polypeptide(L)'
;MSKIEDMLKNEKVEWKKLGDVFEIRNGYTPSKQNKDFWENGNIPWFRMDDIRDSGRILKDSKQHITEKAIKGKGLFKSGSIILATTATIGEHAMLIADSLANQRFTNFEICKSLKEYILPKYVFHYFDIIDEWCKNNVKVSSFPAVNMDKLMQVMFPIPSIKTQEKIVKTLDKFTEYVTELQAELQAELQYRTNQYEYYRNMLLSEEYLNKLSKKLLDVSGGENRLYCSNLEYMRELIEVKLETIVKIKNGKDWKKLGKGNIPVYGSGGNMDIYVDKYSYNKPSVLIPRKGSIENVFYLEEPFWNVDTIFYTEIDESKIIPRYLYYFISNYDMKSLSTDSTRPSLTQEVLNKIVIHLPSLSLQNKIVEILDKFQAMLSETKGLLPKEIEERQKQYEYYREKLLTFDVESGTHARTHLIANSYFIILKEAANVIGVNLYSIEWKTLGDIGRFENGSGMPKTMFKDDGEVGAIHYGHIYTKYNMFIDKTVVSISTKDAEKLKKVNKGDLVIARTSENIDDVMKTVAYLGEKTVVAGGHSTIFRHKENPKYLSYVLNGADYAIKQKNKMARGVKVIELSTVDMEKIKIPLPPLPVQEYIVSILDKFDILVNDIKSGLPKEIEERKKQYEYYRERLLSFKKS
;
A
#
# COMPACT_ATOMS: atom_id res chain seq x y z
N MET A 1 -6.80 -31.33 -31.09
CA MET A 1 -5.40 -31.72 -31.38
C MET A 1 -5.29 -32.72 -32.53
N SER A 2 -5.96 -33.88 -32.53
CA SER A 2 -5.84 -34.87 -33.64
C SER A 2 -6.13 -34.29 -35.03
N LYS A 3 -7.19 -33.50 -35.18
CA LYS A 3 -7.61 -32.95 -36.48
C LYS A 3 -6.56 -32.08 -37.20
N ILE A 4 -5.71 -31.33 -36.48
CA ILE A 4 -4.71 -30.45 -37.12
C ILE A 4 -3.49 -31.26 -37.58
N GLU A 5 -3.00 -32.16 -36.73
CA GLU A 5 -1.88 -33.03 -37.09
C GLU A 5 -2.26 -33.99 -38.21
N ASP A 6 -3.48 -34.56 -38.16
CA ASP A 6 -4.02 -35.42 -39.21
C ASP A 6 -4.19 -34.67 -40.54
N MET A 7 -4.51 -33.37 -40.50
CA MET A 7 -4.59 -32.51 -41.70
C MET A 7 -3.23 -32.31 -42.37
N LEU A 8 -2.14 -32.23 -41.60
CA LEU A 8 -0.79 -31.96 -42.12
C LEU A 8 0.00 -33.24 -42.42
N LYS A 9 -0.41 -34.40 -41.86
CA LYS A 9 0.35 -35.66 -41.88
C LYS A 9 0.61 -36.24 -43.27
N ASN A 10 -0.27 -35.96 -44.23
CA ASN A 10 -0.21 -36.49 -45.60
C ASN A 10 -0.14 -35.39 -46.68
N GLU A 11 0.07 -34.14 -46.27
CA GLU A 11 0.16 -33.02 -47.21
C GLU A 11 1.51 -33.07 -47.96
N LYS A 12 1.47 -32.99 -49.30
CA LYS A 12 2.67 -32.80 -50.11
C LYS A 12 3.03 -31.31 -50.10
N VAL A 13 4.12 -30.96 -49.43
CA VAL A 13 4.61 -29.58 -49.30
C VAL A 13 5.80 -29.40 -50.24
N GLU A 14 5.69 -28.46 -51.17
CA GLU A 14 6.85 -28.02 -51.94
C GLU A 14 7.61 -26.97 -51.13
N TRP A 15 8.93 -27.11 -51.05
CA TRP A 15 9.77 -26.14 -50.35
C TRP A 15 10.60 -25.35 -51.36
N LYS A 16 10.42 -24.03 -51.39
CA LYS A 16 11.21 -23.11 -52.22
C LYS A 16 11.95 -22.10 -51.35
N LYS A 17 13.05 -21.55 -51.85
CA LYS A 17 13.73 -20.44 -51.14
C LYS A 17 12.87 -19.18 -51.27
N LEU A 18 12.89 -18.30 -50.27
CA LEU A 18 12.15 -17.03 -50.33
C LEU A 18 12.46 -16.25 -51.60
N GLY A 19 13.71 -16.27 -52.07
CA GLY A 19 14.08 -15.59 -53.32
C GLY A 19 13.56 -16.20 -54.61
N ASP A 20 13.11 -17.45 -54.59
CA ASP A 20 12.43 -18.09 -55.73
C ASP A 20 10.91 -17.84 -55.68
N VAL A 21 10.38 -17.46 -54.51
CA VAL A 21 8.95 -17.26 -54.26
C VAL A 21 8.52 -15.80 -54.42
N PHE A 22 9.39 -14.86 -54.02
CA PHE A 22 9.07 -13.45 -53.94
C PHE A 22 9.98 -12.58 -54.79
N GLU A 23 9.38 -11.67 -55.55
CA GLU A 23 10.05 -10.51 -56.10
C GLU A 23 10.15 -9.43 -55.01
N ILE A 24 11.37 -9.14 -54.58
CA ILE A 24 11.61 -8.15 -53.53
C ILE A 24 11.94 -6.76 -54.08
N ARG A 25 11.45 -5.73 -53.39
CA ARG A 25 11.77 -4.34 -53.72
C ARG A 25 11.72 -3.45 -52.48
N ASN A 26 12.77 -2.67 -52.25
CA ASN A 26 12.80 -1.73 -51.13
C ASN A 26 11.86 -0.54 -51.37
N GLY A 27 11.27 -0.07 -50.27
CA GLY A 27 10.59 1.22 -50.24
C GLY A 27 11.55 2.39 -50.42
N TYR A 28 11.00 3.58 -50.55
CA TYR A 28 11.76 4.82 -50.59
C TYR A 28 10.93 6.00 -50.11
N THR A 29 11.59 7.08 -49.71
CA THR A 29 10.91 8.36 -49.40
C THR A 29 11.03 9.28 -50.61
N PRO A 30 9.92 9.68 -51.26
CA PRO A 30 9.93 10.76 -52.23
C PRO A 30 10.49 12.06 -51.61
N SER A 31 11.11 12.93 -52.41
CA SER A 31 11.68 14.18 -51.88
C SER A 31 10.62 14.99 -51.16
N LYS A 32 10.83 15.27 -49.88
CA LYS A 32 9.93 16.10 -49.06
C LYS A 32 9.94 17.57 -49.47
N GLN A 33 10.96 18.00 -50.22
CA GLN A 33 11.07 19.37 -50.74
C GLN A 33 10.21 19.59 -51.99
N ASN A 34 9.87 18.52 -52.72
CA ASN A 34 9.01 18.63 -53.89
C ASN A 34 7.53 18.44 -53.48
N LYS A 35 6.80 19.56 -53.36
CA LYS A 35 5.40 19.58 -52.94
C LYS A 35 4.47 18.80 -53.88
N ASP A 36 4.75 18.80 -55.18
CA ASP A 36 3.97 18.06 -56.18
C ASP A 36 3.90 16.56 -55.91
N PHE A 37 4.83 16.00 -55.13
CA PHE A 37 4.84 14.59 -54.77
C PHE A 37 3.85 14.24 -53.65
N TRP A 38 3.35 15.23 -52.91
CA TRP A 38 2.58 15.02 -51.68
C TRP A 38 1.23 15.78 -51.68
N GLU A 39 1.19 16.98 -52.26
CA GLU A 39 -0.04 17.77 -52.34
C GLU A 39 -1.07 17.09 -53.26
N ASN A 40 -2.31 16.93 -52.77
CA ASN A 40 -3.39 16.22 -53.47
C ASN A 40 -3.05 14.78 -53.88
N GLY A 41 -2.15 14.12 -53.16
CA GLY A 41 -1.85 12.70 -53.34
C GLY A 41 -3.06 11.82 -53.05
N ASN A 42 -3.19 10.73 -53.81
CA ASN A 42 -4.24 9.72 -53.63
C ASN A 42 -3.68 8.29 -53.46
N ILE A 43 -2.35 8.12 -53.52
CA ILE A 43 -1.69 6.83 -53.38
C ILE A 43 -1.15 6.70 -51.96
N PRO A 44 -1.52 5.66 -51.19
CA PRO A 44 -0.99 5.45 -49.84
C PRO A 44 0.53 5.26 -49.82
N TRP A 45 1.21 5.91 -48.87
CA TRP A 45 2.63 5.76 -48.61
C TRP A 45 2.89 5.41 -47.14
N PHE A 46 3.19 4.13 -46.89
CA PHE A 46 3.24 3.54 -45.56
C PHE A 46 4.55 3.75 -44.80
N ARG A 47 4.42 3.97 -43.50
CA ARG A 47 5.48 4.03 -42.48
C ARG A 47 5.14 3.12 -41.30
N MET A 48 6.10 2.96 -40.38
CA MET A 48 5.89 2.17 -39.17
C MET A 48 4.73 2.70 -38.30
N ASP A 49 4.50 4.02 -38.29
CA ASP A 49 3.39 4.62 -37.56
C ASP A 49 2.01 4.27 -38.15
N ASP A 50 1.95 3.88 -39.42
CA ASP A 50 0.69 3.41 -40.02
C ASP A 50 0.38 1.97 -39.58
N ILE A 51 1.40 1.10 -39.47
CA ILE A 51 1.25 -0.25 -38.94
C ILE A 51 0.81 -0.22 -37.46
N ARG A 52 1.38 0.68 -36.67
CA ARG A 52 1.05 0.84 -35.24
C ARG A 52 -0.40 1.28 -35.02
N ASP A 53 -0.92 2.14 -35.89
CA ASP A 53 -2.24 2.73 -35.72
C ASP A 53 -3.35 1.91 -36.39
N SER A 54 -3.08 1.32 -37.56
CA SER A 54 -4.08 0.63 -38.38
C SER A 54 -3.93 -0.89 -38.40
N GLY A 55 -2.96 -1.44 -37.67
CA GLY A 55 -2.65 -2.86 -37.65
C GLY A 55 -1.86 -3.32 -38.88
N ARG A 56 -1.79 -4.64 -39.09
CA ARG A 56 -0.90 -5.27 -40.08
C ARG A 56 -1.58 -5.57 -41.44
N ILE A 57 -2.82 -5.13 -41.65
CA ILE A 57 -3.52 -5.23 -42.94
C ILE A 57 -3.84 -3.80 -43.39
N LEU A 58 -3.13 -3.35 -44.42
CA LEU A 58 -3.02 -1.93 -44.74
C LEU A 58 -3.79 -1.58 -46.01
N LYS A 59 -4.83 -0.76 -45.86
CA LYS A 59 -5.62 -0.21 -46.96
C LYS A 59 -5.24 1.22 -47.30
N ASP A 60 -5.03 2.04 -46.29
CA ASP A 60 -4.78 3.46 -46.43
C ASP A 60 -3.76 3.94 -45.38
N SER A 61 -3.10 5.07 -45.65
CA SER A 61 -2.00 5.59 -44.85
C SER A 61 -2.21 7.05 -44.46
N LYS A 62 -1.51 7.52 -43.43
CA LYS A 62 -1.53 8.93 -43.01
C LYS A 62 -1.00 9.90 -44.07
N GLN A 63 -0.18 9.44 -45.01
CA GLN A 63 0.40 10.28 -46.04
C GLN A 63 0.21 9.68 -47.41
N HIS A 64 -0.32 10.49 -48.33
CA HIS A 64 -0.48 10.10 -49.72
C HIS A 64 0.56 10.76 -50.59
N ILE A 65 0.90 10.07 -51.67
CA ILE A 65 1.76 10.57 -52.72
C ILE A 65 0.98 10.68 -54.02
N THR A 66 1.47 11.51 -54.94
CA THR A 66 0.94 11.61 -56.30
C THR A 66 1.66 10.65 -57.25
N GLU A 67 1.10 10.44 -58.44
CA GLU A 67 1.74 9.63 -59.50
C GLU A 67 3.13 10.15 -59.89
N LYS A 68 3.37 11.47 -59.78
CA LYS A 68 4.67 12.10 -60.05
C LYS A 68 5.77 11.59 -59.12
N ALA A 69 5.43 11.08 -57.94
CA ALA A 69 6.37 10.54 -56.96
C ALA A 69 6.81 9.10 -57.26
N ILE A 70 6.12 8.40 -58.18
CA ILE A 70 6.38 7.00 -58.52
C ILE A 70 7.66 6.91 -59.37
N LYS A 71 8.53 5.96 -59.03
CA LYS A 71 9.78 5.69 -59.75
C LYS A 71 9.94 4.21 -60.07
N GLY A 72 10.70 3.92 -61.12
CA GLY A 72 11.10 2.55 -61.47
C GLY A 72 9.91 1.63 -61.75
N LYS A 73 9.86 0.46 -61.10
CA LYS A 73 8.88 -0.62 -61.34
C LYS A 73 7.43 -0.31 -60.86
N GLY A 74 7.04 0.94 -60.65
CA GLY A 74 5.66 1.30 -60.28
C GLY A 74 5.33 1.14 -58.79
N LEU A 75 4.07 0.84 -58.45
CA LEU A 75 3.59 0.64 -57.07
C LEU A 75 3.81 -0.80 -56.58
N PHE A 76 3.89 -0.99 -55.26
CA PHE A 76 3.73 -2.32 -54.67
C PHE A 76 2.29 -2.77 -54.88
N LYS A 77 2.11 -4.01 -55.33
CA LYS A 77 0.77 -4.54 -55.65
C LYS A 77 0.03 -4.97 -54.41
N SER A 78 -1.29 -4.77 -54.43
CA SER A 78 -2.19 -5.39 -53.45
C SER A 78 -1.95 -6.90 -53.35
N GLY A 79 -1.91 -7.41 -52.12
CA GLY A 79 -1.49 -8.77 -51.77
C GLY A 79 0.00 -8.93 -51.44
N SER A 80 0.83 -7.89 -51.60
CA SER A 80 2.25 -7.95 -51.22
C SER A 80 2.43 -7.78 -49.70
N ILE A 81 3.55 -8.27 -49.17
CA ILE A 81 3.95 -8.07 -47.77
C ILE A 81 5.08 -7.05 -47.68
N ILE A 82 4.94 -6.02 -46.86
CA ILE A 82 6.05 -5.16 -46.47
C ILE A 82 6.64 -5.65 -45.15
N LEU A 83 7.97 -5.76 -45.08
CA LEU A 83 8.71 -6.22 -43.90
C LEU A 83 9.76 -5.18 -43.52
N ALA A 84 9.80 -4.78 -42.25
CA ALA A 84 10.83 -3.90 -41.74
C ALA A 84 12.15 -4.67 -41.58
N THR A 85 13.12 -4.35 -42.42
CA THR A 85 14.44 -5.01 -42.47
C THR A 85 15.55 -4.18 -41.83
N THR A 86 15.22 -2.97 -41.37
CA THR A 86 16.16 -2.02 -40.73
C THR A 86 15.48 -1.23 -39.61
N ALA A 87 16.26 -0.88 -38.56
CA ALA A 87 15.81 -0.19 -37.35
C ALA A 87 14.79 -0.96 -36.47
N THR A 88 13.56 -1.18 -36.95
CA THR A 88 12.50 -1.95 -36.26
C THR A 88 12.33 -3.32 -36.90
N ILE A 89 13.36 -4.17 -36.78
CA ILE A 89 13.45 -5.43 -37.51
C ILE A 89 12.39 -6.45 -37.06
N GLY A 90 11.80 -7.15 -38.04
CA GLY A 90 10.88 -8.27 -37.81
C GLY A 90 9.47 -7.82 -37.48
N GLU A 91 8.98 -6.83 -38.23
CA GLU A 91 7.60 -6.35 -38.21
C GLU A 91 7.12 -6.28 -39.65
N HIS A 92 6.01 -6.95 -39.96
CA HIS A 92 5.45 -7.00 -41.31
C HIS A 92 3.98 -6.57 -41.39
N ALA A 93 3.55 -6.22 -42.60
CA ALA A 93 2.15 -5.92 -42.91
C ALA A 93 1.79 -6.34 -44.35
N MET A 94 0.55 -6.74 -44.57
CA MET A 94 -0.01 -7.04 -45.89
C MET A 94 -0.68 -5.80 -46.49
N LEU A 95 -0.36 -5.49 -47.74
CA LEU A 95 -0.99 -4.41 -48.50
C LEU A 95 -2.29 -4.91 -49.15
N ILE A 96 -3.40 -4.21 -48.96
CA ILE A 96 -4.68 -4.50 -49.64
C ILE A 96 -5.09 -3.40 -50.63
N ALA A 97 -4.20 -2.44 -50.89
CA ALA A 97 -4.27 -1.45 -51.95
C ALA A 97 -2.89 -1.25 -52.59
N ASP A 98 -2.86 -0.95 -53.89
CA ASP A 98 -1.63 -0.59 -54.58
C ASP A 98 -1.02 0.67 -53.94
N SER A 99 0.25 0.58 -53.52
CA SER A 99 0.83 1.58 -52.61
C SER A 99 2.36 1.60 -52.65
N LEU A 100 2.98 2.49 -51.86
CA LEU A 100 4.41 2.50 -51.59
C LEU A 100 4.69 2.52 -50.08
N ALA A 101 5.94 2.33 -49.69
CA ALA A 101 6.36 2.40 -48.30
C ALA A 101 7.73 3.08 -48.17
N ASN A 102 8.04 3.50 -46.95
CA ASN A 102 9.32 4.11 -46.59
C ASN A 102 10.52 3.18 -46.81
N GLN A 103 11.73 3.74 -46.95
CA GLN A 103 12.98 2.98 -47.18
C GLN A 103 13.36 1.96 -46.11
N ARG A 104 12.68 1.98 -44.96
CA ARG A 104 12.88 0.97 -43.91
C ARG A 104 12.19 -0.37 -44.21
N PHE A 105 11.27 -0.39 -45.17
CA PHE A 105 10.53 -1.57 -45.57
C PHE A 105 11.08 -2.19 -46.85
N THR A 106 11.09 -3.52 -46.89
CA THR A 106 11.26 -4.32 -48.09
C THR A 106 9.92 -4.96 -48.43
N ASN A 107 9.43 -4.73 -49.65
CA ASN A 107 8.23 -5.37 -50.18
C ASN A 107 8.57 -6.75 -50.74
N PHE A 108 7.69 -7.71 -50.49
CA PHE A 108 7.71 -9.08 -50.97
C PHE A 108 6.43 -9.31 -51.78
N GLU A 109 6.55 -9.28 -53.11
CA GLU A 109 5.46 -9.60 -54.02
C GLU A 109 5.61 -11.04 -54.52
N ILE A 110 4.54 -11.83 -54.50
CA ILE A 110 4.57 -13.22 -55.00
C ILE A 110 4.93 -13.21 -56.50
N CYS A 111 5.94 -14.00 -56.88
CA CYS A 111 6.34 -14.17 -58.28
C CYS A 111 5.15 -14.52 -59.17
N LYS A 112 5.10 -13.96 -60.40
CA LYS A 112 3.96 -14.13 -61.32
C LYS A 112 3.57 -15.60 -61.55
N SER A 113 4.55 -16.51 -61.64
CA SER A 113 4.35 -17.95 -61.84
C SER A 113 3.72 -18.67 -60.63
N LEU A 114 3.74 -18.06 -59.44
CA LEU A 114 3.28 -18.67 -58.19
C LEU A 114 1.99 -18.02 -57.66
N LYS A 115 1.47 -16.96 -58.30
CA LYS A 115 0.28 -16.24 -57.85
C LYS A 115 -0.98 -17.12 -57.79
N GLU A 116 -1.09 -18.16 -58.62
CA GLU A 116 -2.20 -19.11 -58.61
C GLU A 116 -2.05 -20.22 -57.55
N TYR A 117 -0.85 -20.34 -56.95
CA TYR A 117 -0.49 -21.43 -56.04
C TYR A 117 -0.28 -20.96 -54.59
N ILE A 118 -0.21 -19.65 -54.35
CA ILE A 118 0.07 -19.08 -53.03
C ILE A 118 -0.94 -17.99 -52.72
N LEU A 119 -1.64 -18.14 -51.59
CA LEU A 119 -2.57 -17.13 -51.09
C LEU A 119 -1.80 -16.01 -50.38
N PRO A 120 -2.02 -14.73 -50.73
CA PRO A 120 -1.41 -13.59 -50.02
C PRO A 120 -1.59 -13.64 -48.49
N LYS A 121 -2.77 -14.06 -48.04
CA LYS A 121 -3.07 -14.16 -46.60
C LYS A 121 -2.35 -15.33 -45.91
N TYR A 122 -2.01 -16.38 -46.66
CA TYR A 122 -1.14 -17.45 -46.14
C TYR A 122 0.30 -16.94 -45.97
N VAL A 123 0.80 -16.16 -46.94
CA VAL A 123 2.11 -15.50 -46.84
C VAL A 123 2.15 -14.58 -45.63
N PHE A 124 1.12 -13.74 -45.45
CA PHE A 124 0.97 -12.87 -44.28
C PHE A 124 1.16 -13.66 -42.98
N HIS A 125 0.40 -14.73 -42.77
CA HIS A 125 0.53 -15.56 -41.56
C HIS A 125 1.92 -16.23 -41.43
N TYR A 126 2.51 -16.71 -42.53
CA TYR A 126 3.84 -17.32 -42.48
C TYR A 126 4.95 -16.31 -42.18
N PHE A 127 4.76 -15.04 -42.51
CA PHE A 127 5.74 -13.99 -42.21
C PHE A 127 5.91 -13.73 -40.71
N ASP A 128 5.02 -14.20 -39.84
CA ASP A 128 5.29 -14.26 -38.39
C ASP A 128 6.55 -15.12 -38.07
N ILE A 129 6.78 -16.23 -38.78
CA ILE A 129 8.00 -17.05 -38.65
C ILE A 129 9.21 -16.30 -39.22
N ILE A 130 9.02 -15.58 -40.33
CA ILE A 130 10.08 -14.81 -40.97
C ILE A 130 10.51 -13.63 -40.09
N ASP A 131 9.57 -12.99 -39.40
CA ASP A 131 9.85 -11.92 -38.44
C ASP A 131 10.78 -12.40 -37.32
N GLU A 132 10.47 -13.56 -36.72
CA GLU A 132 11.29 -14.16 -35.68
C GLU A 132 12.66 -14.57 -36.20
N TRP A 133 12.72 -15.15 -37.40
CA TRP A 133 14.00 -15.44 -38.05
C TRP A 133 14.82 -14.16 -38.25
N CYS A 134 14.21 -13.07 -38.70
CA CYS A 134 14.88 -11.78 -38.89
C CYS A 134 15.42 -11.23 -37.57
N LYS A 135 14.62 -11.26 -36.49
CA LYS A 135 15.01 -10.84 -35.13
C LYS A 135 16.22 -11.63 -34.61
N ASN A 136 16.30 -12.92 -34.93
CA ASN A 136 17.41 -13.79 -34.51
C ASN A 136 18.67 -13.72 -35.43
N ASN A 137 18.59 -13.07 -36.59
CA ASN A 137 19.66 -13.05 -37.59
C ASN A 137 20.10 -11.62 -38.00
N VAL A 138 20.07 -10.69 -37.04
CA VAL A 138 20.49 -9.29 -37.23
C VAL A 138 22.00 -9.15 -37.23
N LYS A 139 22.57 -8.35 -38.14
CA LYS A 139 23.98 -7.94 -38.06
C LYS A 139 24.15 -6.91 -36.93
N VAL A 140 24.89 -7.26 -35.88
CA VAL A 140 25.20 -6.34 -34.78
C VAL A 140 26.25 -5.32 -35.24
N SER A 141 25.78 -4.12 -35.62
CA SER A 141 26.60 -2.95 -35.96
C SER A 141 25.90 -1.68 -35.45
N SER A 142 26.46 -0.48 -35.67
CA SER A 142 25.83 0.79 -35.28
C SER A 142 24.46 1.05 -35.92
N PHE A 143 24.10 0.31 -36.97
CA PHE A 143 22.78 0.33 -37.58
C PHE A 143 22.25 -1.09 -37.84
N PRO A 144 21.32 -1.61 -37.00
CA PRO A 144 20.77 -2.95 -37.15
C PRO A 144 20.08 -3.15 -38.51
N ALA A 145 20.49 -4.19 -39.23
CA ALA A 145 19.90 -4.59 -40.51
C ALA A 145 19.90 -6.12 -40.69
N VAL A 146 18.89 -6.64 -41.39
CA VAL A 146 18.81 -8.06 -41.78
C VAL A 146 19.77 -8.34 -42.94
N ASN A 147 20.41 -9.50 -42.93
CA ASN A 147 21.17 -9.97 -44.08
C ASN A 147 20.22 -10.51 -45.16
N MET A 148 20.01 -9.72 -46.22
CA MET A 148 19.09 -10.09 -47.31
C MET A 148 19.51 -11.35 -48.05
N ASP A 149 20.80 -11.58 -48.28
CA ASP A 149 21.27 -12.80 -48.96
C ASP A 149 20.88 -14.04 -48.16
N LYS A 150 21.05 -14.00 -46.83
CA LYS A 150 20.62 -15.10 -45.95
C LYS A 150 19.10 -15.24 -45.89
N LEU A 151 18.37 -14.12 -45.80
CA LEU A 151 16.91 -14.12 -45.77
C LEU A 151 16.34 -14.78 -47.03
N MET A 152 16.89 -14.46 -48.20
CA MET A 152 16.45 -15.02 -49.47
C MET A 152 16.71 -16.53 -49.61
N GLN A 153 17.59 -17.11 -48.80
CA GLN A 153 17.81 -18.56 -48.72
C GLN A 153 16.88 -19.28 -47.73
N VAL A 154 16.09 -18.56 -46.93
CA VAL A 154 15.13 -19.18 -46.01
C VAL A 154 14.09 -19.96 -46.80
N MET A 155 13.76 -21.16 -46.33
CA MET A 155 12.80 -22.03 -47.00
C MET A 155 11.37 -21.61 -46.66
N PHE A 156 10.55 -21.50 -47.69
CA PHE A 156 9.12 -21.20 -47.64
C PHE A 156 8.32 -22.43 -48.12
N PRO A 157 7.39 -22.95 -47.30
CA PRO A 157 6.55 -24.08 -47.65
C PRO A 157 5.39 -23.61 -48.53
N ILE A 158 5.10 -24.39 -49.57
CA ILE A 158 3.98 -24.20 -50.49
C ILE A 158 3.14 -25.48 -50.43
N PRO A 159 2.24 -25.60 -49.45
CA PRO A 159 1.23 -26.66 -49.44
C PRO A 159 0.13 -26.36 -50.48
N SER A 160 -0.79 -27.28 -50.69
CA SER A 160 -1.91 -27.07 -51.61
C SER A 160 -2.78 -25.86 -51.20
N ILE A 161 -3.41 -25.21 -52.18
CA ILE A 161 -4.34 -24.09 -51.94
C ILE A 161 -5.40 -24.45 -50.90
N LYS A 162 -6.00 -25.65 -50.99
CA LYS A 162 -7.00 -26.11 -50.01
C LYS A 162 -6.46 -26.15 -48.58
N THR A 163 -5.19 -26.52 -48.41
CA THR A 163 -4.53 -26.54 -47.10
C THR A 163 -4.21 -25.12 -46.65
N GLN A 164 -3.73 -24.25 -47.54
CA GLN A 164 -3.52 -22.82 -47.24
C GLN A 164 -4.83 -22.14 -46.80
N GLU A 165 -5.95 -22.35 -47.50
CA GLU A 165 -7.27 -21.81 -47.15
C GLU A 165 -7.71 -22.23 -45.75
N LYS A 166 -7.51 -23.51 -45.40
CA LYS A 166 -7.84 -24.02 -44.06
C LYS A 166 -6.95 -23.42 -42.98
N ILE A 167 -5.65 -23.26 -43.26
CA ILE A 167 -4.70 -22.60 -42.35
C ILE A 167 -5.13 -21.16 -42.13
N VAL A 168 -5.33 -20.39 -43.21
CA VAL A 168 -5.77 -18.99 -43.15
C VAL A 168 -7.08 -18.87 -42.38
N LYS A 169 -8.10 -19.67 -42.71
CA LYS A 169 -9.38 -19.67 -42.00
C LYS A 169 -9.24 -19.95 -40.51
N THR A 170 -8.35 -20.85 -40.13
CA THR A 170 -8.13 -21.21 -38.72
C THR A 170 -7.37 -20.11 -37.99
N LEU A 171 -6.31 -19.57 -38.60
CA LEU A 171 -5.49 -18.52 -38.02
C LEU A 171 -6.26 -17.20 -37.92
N ASP A 172 -7.01 -16.80 -38.96
CA ASP A 172 -7.88 -15.62 -38.93
C ASP A 172 -8.89 -15.72 -37.78
N LYS A 173 -9.57 -16.87 -37.67
CA LYS A 173 -10.53 -17.12 -36.60
C LYS A 173 -9.88 -17.07 -35.21
N PHE A 174 -8.65 -17.56 -35.08
CA PHE A 174 -7.88 -17.44 -33.83
C PHE A 174 -7.45 -16.01 -33.55
N THR A 175 -7.02 -15.25 -34.56
CA THR A 175 -6.67 -13.83 -34.40
C THR A 175 -7.88 -13.01 -33.95
N GLU A 176 -9.05 -13.24 -34.53
CA GLU A 176 -10.32 -12.62 -34.12
C GLU A 176 -10.63 -12.96 -32.65
N TYR A 177 -10.62 -14.24 -32.28
CA TYR A 177 -10.88 -14.68 -30.90
C TYR A 177 -9.89 -14.13 -29.88
N VAL A 178 -8.60 -14.07 -30.22
CA VAL A 178 -7.59 -13.48 -29.32
C VAL A 178 -7.84 -11.98 -29.16
N THR A 179 -8.22 -11.28 -30.22
CA THR A 179 -8.50 -9.83 -30.16
C THR A 179 -9.74 -9.54 -29.33
N GLU A 180 -10.83 -10.27 -29.55
CA GLU A 180 -12.07 -10.18 -28.76
C GLU A 180 -11.81 -10.49 -27.29
N LEU A 181 -11.15 -11.62 -26.99
CA LEU A 181 -10.84 -12.03 -25.62
C LEU A 181 -9.91 -11.04 -24.92
N GLN A 182 -8.92 -10.46 -25.63
CA GLN A 182 -8.06 -9.43 -25.07
C GLN A 182 -8.84 -8.17 -24.70
N ALA A 183 -9.78 -7.74 -25.55
CA ALA A 183 -10.63 -6.60 -25.29
C ALA A 183 -11.58 -6.86 -24.10
N GLU A 184 -12.24 -8.02 -24.06
CA GLU A 184 -13.11 -8.44 -22.95
C GLU A 184 -12.35 -8.50 -21.63
N LEU A 185 -11.15 -9.09 -21.64
CA LEU A 185 -10.34 -9.26 -20.44
C LEU A 185 -9.76 -7.93 -19.93
N GLN A 186 -9.42 -7.01 -20.83
CA GLN A 186 -9.05 -5.64 -20.44
C GLN A 186 -10.24 -4.89 -19.82
N ALA A 187 -11.44 -5.04 -20.40
CA ALA A 187 -12.66 -4.45 -19.84
C ALA A 187 -12.99 -5.05 -18.46
N GLU A 188 -12.87 -6.37 -18.29
CA GLU A 188 -13.06 -7.06 -17.01
C GLU A 188 -12.01 -6.60 -15.99
N LEU A 189 -10.74 -6.48 -16.38
CA LEU A 189 -9.68 -5.98 -15.50
C LEU A 189 -9.99 -4.55 -15.01
N GLN A 190 -10.44 -3.68 -15.91
CA GLN A 190 -10.84 -2.33 -15.54
C GLN A 190 -12.06 -2.34 -14.60
N TYR A 191 -13.06 -3.19 -14.87
CA TYR A 191 -14.23 -3.35 -14.00
C TYR A 191 -13.84 -3.83 -12.60
N ARG A 192 -12.96 -4.83 -12.49
CA ARG A 192 -12.45 -5.36 -11.22
C ARG A 192 -11.60 -4.37 -10.46
N THR A 193 -10.80 -3.57 -11.17
CA THR A 193 -10.02 -2.48 -10.57
C THR A 193 -10.96 -1.45 -9.95
N ASN A 194 -11.96 -0.98 -10.69
CA ASN A 194 -12.96 -0.04 -10.19
C ASN A 194 -13.75 -0.61 -9.00
N GLN A 195 -14.12 -1.89 -9.07
CA GLN A 195 -14.81 -2.59 -7.99
C GLN A 195 -13.94 -2.67 -6.72
N TYR A 196 -12.67 -3.03 -6.87
CA TYR A 196 -11.72 -3.08 -5.76
C TYR A 196 -11.55 -1.71 -5.10
N GLU A 197 -11.37 -0.65 -5.87
CA GLU A 197 -11.24 0.71 -5.36
C GLU A 197 -12.48 1.16 -4.59
N TYR A 198 -13.67 0.89 -5.13
CA TYR A 198 -14.94 1.17 -4.47
C TYR A 198 -15.03 0.47 -3.10
N TYR A 199 -14.80 -0.84 -3.05
CA TYR A 199 -14.90 -1.60 -1.79
C TYR A 199 -13.79 -1.22 -0.82
N ARG A 200 -12.55 -0.98 -1.28
CA ARG A 200 -11.45 -0.50 -0.45
C ARG A 200 -11.81 0.82 0.22
N ASN A 201 -12.27 1.80 -0.55
CA ASN A 201 -12.65 3.11 -0.01
C ASN A 201 -13.86 3.02 0.93
N MET A 202 -14.84 2.17 0.63
CA MET A 202 -15.96 1.89 1.53
C MET A 202 -15.45 1.28 2.85
N LEU A 203 -14.62 0.24 2.79
CA LEU A 203 -14.08 -0.47 3.95
C LEU A 203 -13.20 0.40 4.84
N LEU A 204 -12.44 1.33 4.23
CA LEU A 204 -11.56 2.27 4.93
C LEU A 204 -12.24 3.60 5.27
N SER A 205 -13.52 3.76 4.95
CA SER A 205 -14.28 4.97 5.27
C SER A 205 -14.57 5.04 6.76
N GLU A 206 -14.55 6.27 7.29
CA GLU A 206 -14.88 6.52 8.70
C GLU A 206 -16.27 5.96 9.07
N GLU A 207 -17.27 6.11 8.20
CA GLU A 207 -18.62 5.60 8.43
C GLU A 207 -18.63 4.07 8.61
N TYR A 208 -18.02 3.33 7.67
CA TYR A 208 -18.00 1.88 7.72
C TYR A 208 -17.18 1.37 8.90
N LEU A 209 -16.01 1.96 9.11
CA LEU A 209 -15.14 1.57 10.21
C LEU A 209 -15.85 1.86 11.56
N ASN A 210 -16.61 2.96 11.71
CA ASN A 210 -17.37 3.26 12.93
C ASN A 210 -18.48 2.23 13.15
N LYS A 211 -19.24 1.91 12.09
CA LYS A 211 -20.28 0.87 12.12
C LYS A 211 -19.72 -0.49 12.50
N LEU A 212 -18.57 -0.85 11.91
CA LEU A 212 -17.90 -2.12 12.17
C LEU A 212 -17.30 -2.18 13.57
N SER A 213 -16.67 -1.11 14.03
CA SER A 213 -16.14 -0.99 15.40
C SER A 213 -17.26 -1.17 16.42
N LYS A 214 -18.40 -0.51 16.21
CA LYS A 214 -19.60 -0.71 17.03
C LYS A 214 -20.04 -2.17 17.03
N LYS A 215 -20.07 -2.85 15.86
CA LYS A 215 -20.51 -4.25 15.77
C LYS A 215 -19.53 -5.23 16.42
N LEU A 216 -18.23 -5.06 16.22
CA LEU A 216 -17.20 -5.99 16.70
C LEU A 216 -16.87 -5.82 18.18
N LEU A 217 -17.11 -4.63 18.74
CA LEU A 217 -16.78 -4.32 20.14
C LEU A 217 -18.02 -4.29 21.05
N ASP A 218 -19.22 -4.43 20.50
CA ASP A 218 -20.44 -4.53 21.30
C ASP A 218 -20.59 -5.92 21.91
N VAL A 219 -20.18 -6.04 23.17
CA VAL A 219 -20.28 -7.27 23.97
C VAL A 219 -21.68 -7.54 24.56
N SER A 220 -22.65 -6.64 24.37
CA SER A 220 -23.99 -6.77 24.97
C SER A 220 -24.95 -7.70 24.23
N GLY A 221 -24.67 -8.04 22.97
CA GLY A 221 -25.56 -8.83 22.12
C GLY A 221 -25.16 -10.30 22.02
N GLY A 222 -25.10 -11.02 23.15
CA GLY A 222 -24.71 -12.44 23.23
C GLY A 222 -24.94 -13.27 21.95
N GLU A 223 -23.91 -14.02 21.57
CA GLU A 223 -23.82 -15.04 20.49
C GLU A 223 -23.26 -14.66 19.11
N ASN A 224 -22.97 -13.40 18.78
CA ASN A 224 -22.24 -13.07 17.52
C ASN A 224 -20.83 -12.53 17.76
N ARG A 225 -19.98 -13.32 18.43
CA ARG A 225 -18.54 -13.05 18.50
C ARG A 225 -17.91 -13.45 17.16
N LEU A 226 -17.75 -12.49 16.24
CA LEU A 226 -16.87 -12.71 15.10
C LEU A 226 -15.47 -13.02 15.66
N TYR A 227 -14.92 -14.17 15.26
CA TYR A 227 -13.60 -14.67 15.64
C TYR A 227 -12.50 -13.68 15.21
N CYS A 228 -12.23 -12.67 16.04
CA CYS A 228 -10.94 -11.98 16.05
C CYS A 228 -10.07 -12.69 17.08
N SER A 229 -8.91 -13.16 16.65
CA SER A 229 -7.92 -13.84 17.50
C SER A 229 -7.37 -12.96 18.63
N ASN A 230 -7.61 -11.65 18.61
CA ASN A 230 -7.03 -10.67 19.54
C ASN A 230 -8.05 -9.77 20.28
N LEU A 231 -9.22 -10.31 20.67
CA LEU A 231 -10.09 -9.67 21.67
C LEU A 231 -9.39 -9.50 23.05
N GLU A 232 -8.24 -10.13 23.25
CA GLU A 232 -7.44 -10.10 24.48
C GLU A 232 -6.84 -8.71 24.77
N TYR A 233 -6.42 -7.93 23.76
CA TYR A 233 -5.68 -6.68 24.00
C TYR A 233 -6.48 -5.57 24.70
N MET A 234 -7.80 -5.52 24.50
CA MET A 234 -8.68 -4.58 25.24
C MET A 234 -9.08 -5.09 26.62
N ARG A 235 -9.00 -6.41 26.84
CA ARG A 235 -9.42 -7.06 28.08
C ARG A 235 -8.25 -7.36 29.02
N GLU A 236 -7.01 -7.18 28.57
CA GLU A 236 -5.83 -7.44 29.37
C GLU A 236 -5.63 -6.40 30.48
N LEU A 237 -5.48 -6.90 31.71
CA LEU A 237 -4.99 -6.11 32.84
C LEU A 237 -3.59 -6.56 33.22
N ILE A 238 -2.69 -5.59 33.27
CA ILE A 238 -1.32 -5.80 33.71
C ILE A 238 -1.22 -5.33 35.16
N GLU A 239 -0.85 -6.24 36.06
CA GLU A 239 -0.56 -5.90 37.45
C GLU A 239 0.82 -5.24 37.56
N VAL A 240 0.87 -4.01 38.10
CA VAL A 240 2.12 -3.27 38.31
C VAL A 240 2.14 -2.60 39.69
N LYS A 241 3.35 -2.39 40.24
CA LYS A 241 3.54 -1.55 41.43
C LYS A 241 3.69 -0.08 41.03
N LEU A 242 3.21 0.83 41.88
CA LEU A 242 3.26 2.27 41.65
C LEU A 242 4.70 2.77 41.36
N GLU A 243 5.70 2.24 42.07
CA GLU A 243 7.12 2.60 41.88
C GLU A 243 7.68 2.33 40.48
N THR A 244 7.04 1.44 39.71
CA THR A 244 7.48 1.07 38.35
C THR A 244 6.98 2.01 37.26
N ILE A 245 6.02 2.86 37.61
CA ILE A 245 5.33 3.78 36.69
C ILE A 245 5.39 5.25 37.15
N VAL A 246 5.69 5.50 38.44
CA VAL A 246 5.75 6.83 39.04
C VAL A 246 6.95 6.94 39.99
N LYS A 247 7.68 8.06 39.92
CA LYS A 247 8.67 8.44 40.94
C LYS A 247 8.10 9.49 41.88
N ILE A 248 8.03 9.16 43.17
CA ILE A 248 7.54 10.07 44.21
C ILE A 248 8.68 10.94 44.72
N LYS A 249 8.43 12.25 44.87
CA LYS A 249 9.43 13.24 45.29
C LYS A 249 8.96 14.07 46.47
N ASN A 250 9.88 14.39 47.38
CA ASN A 250 9.63 15.21 48.55
C ASN A 250 9.52 16.69 48.20
N GLY A 251 8.68 17.41 48.94
CA GLY A 251 8.66 18.88 48.93
C GLY A 251 9.79 19.51 49.73
N LYS A 252 9.89 20.84 49.59
CA LYS A 252 10.98 21.65 50.15
C LYS A 252 10.44 22.95 50.74
N ASP A 253 11.18 23.52 51.68
CA ASP A 253 10.84 24.81 52.26
C ASP A 253 10.88 25.92 51.19
N TRP A 254 9.91 26.83 51.26
CA TRP A 254 9.69 27.91 50.31
C TRP A 254 10.12 29.27 50.85
N LYS A 255 10.33 29.41 52.17
CA LYS A 255 10.55 30.71 52.85
C LYS A 255 11.77 31.51 52.37
N LYS A 256 12.71 30.87 51.69
CA LYS A 256 13.93 31.50 51.14
C LYS A 256 13.82 31.87 49.66
N LEU A 257 12.70 31.58 49.01
CA LEU A 257 12.46 31.87 47.60
C LEU A 257 11.99 33.32 47.41
N GLY A 258 12.25 33.88 46.24
CA GLY A 258 11.74 35.21 45.86
C GLY A 258 10.24 35.16 45.58
N LYS A 259 9.59 36.33 45.61
CA LYS A 259 8.18 36.45 45.21
C LYS A 259 8.05 36.28 43.70
N GLY A 260 7.08 35.48 43.27
CA GLY A 260 6.83 35.24 41.84
C GLY A 260 5.38 34.83 41.59
N ASN A 261 5.16 34.02 40.54
CA ASN A 261 3.83 33.59 40.08
C ASN A 261 3.61 32.08 40.22
N ILE A 262 4.56 31.33 40.81
CA ILE A 262 4.46 29.88 40.97
C ILE A 262 3.72 29.57 42.28
N PRO A 263 2.55 28.92 42.24
CA PRO A 263 1.78 28.62 43.44
C PRO A 263 2.48 27.58 44.34
N VAL A 264 2.40 27.79 45.66
CA VAL A 264 2.92 26.89 46.68
C VAL A 264 1.80 26.00 47.22
N TYR A 265 2.02 24.69 47.21
CA TYR A 265 1.07 23.67 47.67
C TYR A 265 1.56 22.95 48.93
N GLY A 266 0.62 22.73 49.87
CA GLY A 266 0.77 21.87 51.04
C GLY A 266 -0.36 20.83 51.11
N SER A 267 -0.45 20.07 52.20
CA SER A 267 -1.54 19.08 52.38
C SER A 267 -2.95 19.66 52.30
N GLY A 268 -3.10 20.96 52.61
CA GLY A 268 -4.37 21.67 52.53
C GLY A 268 -4.71 22.20 51.13
N GLY A 269 -3.83 22.03 50.14
CA GLY A 269 -3.95 22.61 48.80
C GLY A 269 -3.08 23.84 48.60
N ASN A 270 -3.52 24.74 47.73
CA ASN A 270 -2.84 26.01 47.47
C ASN A 270 -2.81 26.83 48.76
N MET A 271 -1.62 27.31 49.13
CA MET A 271 -1.40 28.08 50.37
C MET A 271 -1.56 29.60 50.17
N ASP A 272 -2.05 30.04 49.01
CA ASP A 272 -2.14 31.45 48.58
C ASP A 272 -0.78 32.18 48.65
N ILE A 273 0.29 31.43 48.42
CA ILE A 273 1.68 31.92 48.40
C ILE A 273 2.26 31.63 47.02
N TYR A 274 2.98 32.62 46.48
CA TYR A 274 3.55 32.54 45.13
C TYR A 274 5.03 32.89 45.13
N VAL A 275 5.84 32.00 44.53
CA VAL A 275 7.30 32.07 44.52
C VAL A 275 7.86 32.16 43.10
N ASP A 276 9.13 32.51 42.97
CA ASP A 276 9.84 32.71 41.69
C ASP A 276 10.41 31.43 41.06
N LYS A 277 10.32 30.29 41.76
CA LYS A 277 10.83 28.99 41.31
C LYS A 277 9.80 27.88 41.44
N TYR A 278 9.84 26.92 40.53
CA TYR A 278 9.03 25.71 40.59
C TYR A 278 9.85 24.50 41.03
N SER A 279 9.17 23.52 41.62
CA SER A 279 9.72 22.19 41.91
C SER A 279 9.57 21.25 40.71
N TYR A 280 8.47 21.39 39.96
CA TYR A 280 8.18 20.60 38.76
C TYR A 280 7.21 21.38 37.83
N ASN A 281 7.22 21.06 36.53
CA ASN A 281 6.50 21.81 35.49
C ASN A 281 5.84 20.93 34.42
N LYS A 282 5.52 19.69 34.76
CA LYS A 282 4.77 18.76 33.92
C LYS A 282 3.58 18.22 34.72
N PRO A 283 2.60 17.55 34.07
CA PRO A 283 1.48 16.92 34.76
C PRO A 283 1.94 16.07 35.96
N SER A 284 1.35 16.33 37.12
CA SER A 284 1.67 15.66 38.37
C SER A 284 0.43 15.48 39.23
N VAL A 285 0.37 14.34 39.93
CA VAL A 285 -0.56 14.07 41.02
C VAL A 285 0.15 14.43 42.33
N LEU A 286 -0.38 15.39 43.08
CA LEU A 286 0.14 15.74 44.39
C LEU A 286 -0.56 14.90 45.46
N ILE A 287 0.24 14.20 46.26
CA ILE A 287 -0.25 13.25 47.28
C ILE A 287 0.12 13.82 48.65
N PRO A 288 -0.86 14.29 49.45
CA PRO A 288 -0.57 14.83 50.77
C PRO A 288 0.08 13.78 51.67
N ARG A 289 1.11 14.20 52.40
CA ARG A 289 1.91 13.34 53.25
C ARG A 289 1.46 13.37 54.71
N LYS A 290 1.04 14.53 55.22
CA LYS A 290 0.70 14.73 56.64
C LYS A 290 -0.62 15.47 56.81
N GLY A 291 -1.45 15.04 57.75
CA GLY A 291 -2.74 15.71 58.03
C GLY A 291 -3.83 15.23 57.09
N SER A 292 -4.32 16.10 56.19
CA SER A 292 -5.38 15.80 55.22
C SER A 292 -4.89 14.89 54.08
N ILE A 293 -4.55 13.64 54.39
CA ILE A 293 -3.94 12.66 53.47
C ILE A 293 -4.82 12.23 52.29
N GLU A 294 -6.11 12.59 52.30
CA GLU A 294 -7.09 12.25 51.27
C GLU A 294 -7.26 13.34 50.20
N ASN A 295 -6.72 14.54 50.42
CA ASN A 295 -6.87 15.68 49.51
C ASN A 295 -5.86 15.61 48.37
N VAL A 296 -6.04 14.64 47.46
CA VAL A 296 -5.17 14.47 46.29
C VAL A 296 -5.44 15.59 45.29
N PHE A 297 -4.39 16.15 44.69
CA PHE A 297 -4.52 17.21 43.68
C PHE A 297 -3.90 16.78 42.35
N TYR A 298 -4.38 17.35 41.25
CA TYR A 298 -3.80 17.18 39.93
C TYR A 298 -3.45 18.55 39.35
N LEU A 299 -2.21 18.70 38.89
CA LEU A 299 -1.70 19.95 38.34
C LEU A 299 -0.99 19.69 37.01
N GLU A 300 -1.32 20.49 36.00
CA GLU A 300 -0.63 20.51 34.70
C GLU A 300 0.37 21.66 34.60
N GLU A 301 0.17 22.71 35.39
CA GLU A 301 0.98 23.93 35.42
C GLU A 301 2.15 23.84 36.42
N PRO A 302 3.20 24.67 36.27
CA PRO A 302 4.31 24.74 37.21
C PRO A 302 3.89 25.03 38.65
N PHE A 303 4.45 24.31 39.62
CA PHE A 303 4.13 24.46 41.05
C PHE A 303 5.35 24.30 41.96
N TRP A 304 5.24 24.74 43.20
CA TRP A 304 6.15 24.41 44.30
C TRP A 304 5.41 23.62 45.37
N ASN A 305 6.00 22.57 45.91
CA ASN A 305 5.38 21.74 46.93
C ASN A 305 6.20 21.71 48.23
N VAL A 306 5.54 21.82 49.40
CA VAL A 306 6.21 21.83 50.72
C VAL A 306 6.36 20.42 51.30
N ASP A 307 7.09 20.27 52.41
CA ASP A 307 7.42 18.97 53.02
C ASP A 307 6.22 18.12 53.49
N THR A 308 5.04 18.73 53.53
CA THR A 308 3.76 18.10 53.88
C THR A 308 3.07 17.42 52.69
N ILE A 309 3.55 17.56 51.46
CA ILE A 309 2.93 16.97 50.26
C ILE A 309 3.99 16.47 49.26
N PHE A 310 3.73 15.33 48.63
CA PHE A 310 4.57 14.78 47.57
C PHE A 310 4.13 15.24 46.20
N TYR A 311 5.05 15.25 45.24
CA TYR A 311 4.73 15.28 43.81
C TYR A 311 5.22 14.02 43.10
N THR A 312 4.72 13.79 41.89
CA THR A 312 4.96 12.60 41.08
C THR A 312 5.59 12.94 39.74
N GLU A 313 6.66 12.25 39.36
CA GLU A 313 7.12 12.20 37.96
C GLU A 313 6.54 10.93 37.32
N ILE A 314 5.69 11.09 36.30
CA ILE A 314 4.84 10.03 35.74
C ILE A 314 5.40 9.51 34.42
N ASP A 315 5.45 8.19 34.22
CA ASP A 315 5.78 7.56 32.94
C ASP A 315 4.54 7.49 32.04
N GLU A 316 4.32 8.55 31.26
CA GLU A 316 3.18 8.71 30.34
C GLU A 316 3.11 7.64 29.25
N SER A 317 4.18 6.85 29.03
CA SER A 317 4.15 5.71 28.11
C SER A 317 3.39 4.50 28.66
N LYS A 318 3.05 4.51 29.96
CA LYS A 318 2.38 3.42 30.67
C LYS A 318 1.06 3.82 31.32
N ILE A 319 0.97 5.04 31.84
CA ILE A 319 -0.21 5.53 32.56
C ILE A 319 -0.52 6.99 32.22
N ILE A 320 -1.80 7.28 31.98
CA ILE A 320 -2.24 8.66 31.78
C ILE A 320 -2.24 9.41 33.12
N PRO A 321 -1.64 10.60 33.24
CA PRO A 321 -1.56 11.35 34.49
C PRO A 321 -2.92 11.56 35.18
N ARG A 322 -3.96 11.86 34.39
CA ARG A 322 -5.32 12.03 34.89
C ARG A 322 -5.98 10.72 35.33
N TYR A 323 -5.67 9.60 34.69
CA TYR A 323 -6.09 8.27 35.16
C TYR A 323 -5.46 7.96 36.53
N LEU A 324 -4.16 8.24 36.70
CA LEU A 324 -3.48 8.10 37.99
C LEU A 324 -4.15 8.95 39.07
N TYR A 325 -4.51 10.21 38.76
CA TYR A 325 -5.24 11.07 39.68
C TYR A 325 -6.54 10.42 40.16
N TYR A 326 -7.38 9.93 39.24
CA TYR A 326 -8.62 9.25 39.60
C TYR A 326 -8.40 7.99 40.43
N PHE A 327 -7.41 7.16 40.05
CA PHE A 327 -7.07 5.97 40.80
C PHE A 327 -6.66 6.29 42.24
N ILE A 328 -5.70 7.20 42.43
CA ILE A 328 -5.20 7.57 43.77
C ILE A 328 -6.29 8.25 44.60
N SER A 329 -7.14 9.07 43.97
CA SER A 329 -8.27 9.73 44.65
C SER A 329 -9.34 8.75 45.11
N ASN A 330 -9.43 7.57 44.47
CA ASN A 330 -10.36 6.50 44.84
C ASN A 330 -9.71 5.43 45.73
N TYR A 331 -8.42 5.55 46.03
CA TYR A 331 -7.70 4.58 46.85
C TYR A 331 -7.95 4.86 48.33
N ASP A 332 -8.07 3.81 49.15
CA ASP A 332 -8.20 3.96 50.61
C ASP A 332 -6.86 4.38 51.24
N MET A 333 -6.55 5.68 51.16
CA MET A 333 -5.33 6.27 51.70
C MET A 333 -5.28 6.19 53.23
N LYS A 334 -6.42 6.09 53.92
CA LYS A 334 -6.47 5.96 55.39
C LYS A 334 -5.88 4.64 55.85
N SER A 335 -6.13 3.56 55.12
CA SER A 335 -5.54 2.24 55.39
C SER A 335 -4.01 2.23 55.35
N LEU A 336 -3.41 3.19 54.64
CA LEU A 336 -1.96 3.32 54.47
C LEU A 336 -1.29 4.22 55.53
N SER A 337 -2.08 4.86 56.40
CA SER A 337 -1.54 5.78 57.41
C SER A 337 -0.66 5.05 58.44
N THR A 338 0.53 5.57 58.70
CA THR A 338 1.46 5.02 59.69
C THR A 338 1.28 5.61 61.09
N ASP A 339 0.35 6.55 61.28
CA ASP A 339 0.11 7.27 62.54
C ASP A 339 -1.40 7.44 62.77
N SER A 340 -1.87 7.04 63.94
CA SER A 340 -3.29 7.05 64.34
C SER A 340 -3.78 8.41 64.85
N THR A 341 -2.88 9.32 65.23
CA THR A 341 -3.21 10.62 65.83
C THR A 341 -3.09 11.75 64.82
N ARG A 342 -2.07 11.73 63.96
CA ARG A 342 -1.97 12.62 62.81
C ARG A 342 -1.62 11.81 61.56
N PRO A 343 -2.60 11.56 60.67
CA PRO A 343 -2.38 10.69 59.51
C PRO A 343 -1.14 11.08 58.72
N SER A 344 -0.31 10.07 58.41
CA SER A 344 0.98 10.27 57.77
C SER A 344 1.27 9.15 56.78
N LEU A 345 1.73 9.52 55.59
CA LEU A 345 2.14 8.61 54.53
C LEU A 345 3.65 8.67 54.30
N THR A 346 4.22 7.56 53.86
CA THR A 346 5.62 7.47 53.46
C THR A 346 5.71 7.05 52.00
N GLN A 347 6.81 7.42 51.33
CA GLN A 347 7.04 6.96 49.94
C GLN A 347 7.11 5.43 49.87
N GLU A 348 7.66 4.78 50.88
CA GLU A 348 7.77 3.32 50.91
C GLU A 348 6.39 2.63 50.90
N VAL A 349 5.44 3.16 51.67
CA VAL A 349 4.06 2.61 51.69
C VAL A 349 3.36 2.87 50.36
N LEU A 350 3.50 4.08 49.80
CA LEU A 350 2.91 4.42 48.50
C LEU A 350 3.51 3.58 47.35
N ASN A 351 4.81 3.36 47.35
CA ASN A 351 5.51 2.58 46.32
C ASN A 351 5.03 1.11 46.25
N LYS A 352 4.45 0.58 47.33
CA LYS A 352 3.91 -0.78 47.41
C LYS A 352 2.48 -0.90 46.85
N ILE A 353 1.81 0.20 46.53
CA ILE A 353 0.47 0.17 45.94
C ILE A 353 0.51 -0.60 44.62
N VAL A 354 -0.40 -1.56 44.48
CA VAL A 354 -0.59 -2.37 43.27
C VAL A 354 -1.73 -1.79 42.44
N ILE A 355 -1.52 -1.71 41.13
CA ILE A 355 -2.47 -1.15 40.16
C ILE A 355 -2.68 -2.18 39.06
N HIS A 356 -3.94 -2.47 38.76
CA HIS A 356 -4.33 -3.24 37.58
C HIS A 356 -4.50 -2.27 36.41
N LEU A 357 -3.50 -2.19 35.53
CA LEU A 357 -3.52 -1.24 34.42
C LEU A 357 -4.17 -1.85 33.19
N PRO A 358 -5.25 -1.23 32.66
CA PRO A 358 -5.73 -1.54 31.33
C PRO A 358 -4.87 -0.83 30.26
N SER A 359 -5.12 -1.13 29.00
CA SER A 359 -4.48 -0.42 27.87
C SER A 359 -4.72 1.10 27.95
N LEU A 360 -3.75 1.88 27.45
CA LEU A 360 -3.84 3.35 27.40
C LEU A 360 -5.13 3.87 26.71
N SER A 361 -5.63 3.14 25.71
CA SER A 361 -6.88 3.47 25.03
C SER A 361 -8.09 3.39 25.97
N LEU A 362 -8.17 2.33 26.77
CA LEU A 362 -9.23 2.18 27.76
C LEU A 362 -9.08 3.19 28.90
N GLN A 363 -7.84 3.46 29.37
CA GLN A 363 -7.57 4.51 30.35
C GLN A 363 -8.10 5.88 29.89
N ASN A 364 -7.85 6.27 28.63
CA ASN A 364 -8.36 7.52 28.04
C ASN A 364 -9.89 7.57 28.07
N LYS A 365 -10.57 6.47 27.73
CA LYS A 365 -12.04 6.41 27.75
C LYS A 365 -12.60 6.53 29.16
N ILE A 366 -11.97 5.89 30.14
CA ILE A 366 -12.34 6.06 31.55
C ILE A 366 -12.17 7.53 31.96
N VAL A 367 -11.03 8.15 31.64
CA VAL A 367 -10.76 9.56 31.93
C VAL A 367 -11.80 10.48 31.29
N GLU A 368 -12.12 10.28 30.00
CA GLU A 368 -13.13 11.07 29.28
C GLU A 368 -14.50 11.01 29.97
N ILE A 369 -14.92 9.83 30.40
CA ILE A 369 -16.19 9.63 31.13
C ILE A 369 -16.15 10.34 32.48
N LEU A 370 -15.08 10.14 33.28
CA LEU A 370 -14.95 10.72 34.62
C LEU A 370 -14.81 12.25 34.59
N ASP A 371 -14.10 12.79 33.60
CA ASP A 371 -13.98 14.25 33.39
C ASP A 371 -15.35 14.87 33.08
N LYS A 372 -16.16 14.25 32.21
CA LYS A 372 -17.51 14.75 31.93
C LYS A 372 -18.42 14.68 33.15
N PHE A 373 -18.33 13.62 33.96
CA PHE A 373 -19.07 13.59 35.23
C PHE A 373 -18.63 14.71 36.17
N GLN A 374 -17.33 14.98 36.31
CA GLN A 374 -16.82 16.09 37.13
C GLN A 374 -17.26 17.46 36.61
N ALA A 375 -17.28 17.66 35.28
CA ALA A 375 -17.81 18.88 34.67
C ALA A 375 -19.30 19.08 35.01
N MET A 376 -20.12 18.02 34.88
CA MET A 376 -21.54 18.05 35.24
C MET A 376 -21.81 18.33 36.74
N LEU A 377 -20.89 17.92 37.63
CA LEU A 377 -20.94 18.23 39.06
C LEU A 377 -20.47 19.66 39.37
N SER A 378 -19.60 20.23 38.55
CA SER A 378 -19.15 21.61 38.69
C SER A 378 -20.22 22.59 38.18
N GLU A 379 -21.03 22.18 37.21
CA GLU A 379 -22.18 22.91 36.66
C GLU A 379 -23.46 22.73 37.51
N THR A 380 -23.39 23.04 38.80
CA THR A 380 -24.51 22.87 39.76
C THR A 380 -25.31 24.14 40.04
N LYS A 381 -24.92 25.26 39.43
CA LYS A 381 -25.55 26.57 39.66
C LYS A 381 -26.99 26.57 39.15
N GLY A 382 -27.95 26.64 40.07
CA GLY A 382 -29.39 26.69 39.77
C GLY A 382 -30.14 25.35 39.88
N LEU A 383 -29.45 24.25 40.23
CA LEU A 383 -30.07 22.94 40.44
C LEU A 383 -30.62 22.78 41.86
N LEU A 384 -31.59 21.87 42.03
CA LEU A 384 -32.15 21.52 43.33
C LEU A 384 -31.14 20.66 44.14
N PRO A 385 -31.06 20.80 45.49
CA PRO A 385 -30.14 20.00 46.32
C PRO A 385 -30.24 18.48 46.11
N LYS A 386 -31.46 17.98 45.88
CA LYS A 386 -31.72 16.57 45.58
C LYS A 386 -31.07 16.10 44.28
N GLU A 387 -31.09 16.94 43.25
CA GLU A 387 -30.48 16.62 41.96
C GLU A 387 -28.94 16.60 42.07
N ILE A 388 -28.37 17.51 42.86
CA ILE A 388 -26.93 17.53 43.16
C ILE A 388 -26.52 16.23 43.87
N GLU A 389 -27.29 15.80 44.87
CA GLU A 389 -27.06 14.54 45.59
C GLU A 389 -27.15 13.32 44.67
N GLU A 390 -28.15 13.28 43.78
CA GLU A 390 -28.33 12.19 42.81
C GLU A 390 -27.17 12.13 41.80
N ARG A 391 -26.72 13.28 41.27
CA ARG A 391 -25.55 13.35 40.38
C ARG A 391 -24.27 12.90 41.09
N GLN A 392 -24.10 13.27 42.36
CA GLN A 392 -22.94 12.88 43.15
C GLN A 392 -22.90 11.36 43.36
N LYS A 393 -24.02 10.75 43.76
CA LYS A 393 -24.14 9.29 43.90
C LYS A 393 -23.86 8.56 42.58
N GLN A 394 -24.37 9.08 41.48
CA GLN A 394 -24.15 8.51 40.15
C GLN A 394 -22.67 8.55 39.75
N TYR A 395 -21.99 9.68 39.97
CA TYR A 395 -20.56 9.81 39.73
C TYR A 395 -19.75 8.85 40.59
N GLU A 396 -20.04 8.75 41.89
CA GLU A 396 -19.34 7.84 42.81
C GLU A 396 -19.49 6.38 42.38
N TYR A 397 -20.71 5.96 42.04
CA TYR A 397 -20.98 4.60 41.54
C TYR A 397 -20.14 4.26 40.30
N TYR A 398 -20.15 5.12 39.28
CA TYR A 398 -19.40 4.86 38.05
C TYR A 398 -17.88 5.00 38.27
N ARG A 399 -17.42 5.95 39.07
CA ARG A 399 -15.99 6.10 39.40
C ARG A 399 -15.43 4.83 40.03
N GLU A 400 -16.11 4.29 41.04
CA GLU A 400 -15.67 3.07 41.71
C GLU A 400 -15.64 1.88 40.75
N LYS A 401 -16.71 1.67 39.98
CA LYS A 401 -16.80 0.53 39.05
C LYS A 401 -15.81 0.60 37.90
N LEU A 402 -15.56 1.79 37.36
CA LEU A 402 -14.64 1.97 36.23
C LEU A 402 -13.16 1.82 36.62
N LEU A 403 -12.83 1.96 37.91
CA LEU A 403 -11.46 1.88 38.43
C LEU A 403 -11.11 0.54 39.13
N THR A 404 -12.09 -0.34 39.38
CA THR A 404 -11.88 -1.57 40.18
C THR A 404 -11.93 -2.89 39.41
N PHE A 405 -12.37 -2.89 38.14
CA PHE A 405 -12.45 -4.03 37.20
C PHE A 405 -13.00 -5.36 37.78
N ASP A 406 -14.13 -5.82 37.25
CA ASP A 406 -14.50 -7.23 37.41
C ASP A 406 -13.56 -8.11 36.57
N VAL A 407 -12.94 -9.15 37.15
CA VAL A 407 -11.96 -10.02 36.46
C VAL A 407 -12.45 -11.46 36.30
N GLU A 408 -12.19 -12.08 35.15
CA GLU A 408 -12.36 -13.51 34.90
C GLU A 408 -11.00 -14.23 35.07
N SER A 409 -11.00 -15.40 35.71
CA SER A 409 -9.78 -16.21 35.88
C SER A 409 -9.42 -16.91 34.56
N GLY A 410 -8.32 -16.50 33.92
CA GLY A 410 -7.78 -17.15 32.72
C GLY A 410 -6.87 -18.34 33.05
N THR A 411 -6.76 -19.30 32.13
CA THR A 411 -6.02 -20.56 32.27
C THR A 411 -4.49 -20.44 32.17
N HIS A 412 -3.93 -19.23 31.96
CA HIS A 412 -2.49 -19.02 31.83
C HIS A 412 -1.97 -17.98 32.83
N ALA A 413 -0.82 -18.32 33.44
CA ALA A 413 -0.27 -17.62 34.59
C ALA A 413 0.12 -16.16 34.26
N ARG A 414 -0.42 -15.22 35.06
CA ARG A 414 -0.09 -13.78 35.18
C ARG A 414 -0.82 -12.76 34.29
N THR A 415 -1.96 -13.10 33.70
CA THR A 415 -2.81 -12.11 33.01
C THR A 415 -4.26 -12.22 33.44
N HIS A 416 -4.82 -11.13 33.97
CA HIS A 416 -6.24 -11.04 34.32
C HIS A 416 -7.02 -10.47 33.13
N LEU A 417 -8.15 -11.11 32.79
CA LEU A 417 -9.04 -10.62 31.74
C LEU A 417 -10.20 -9.86 32.37
N ILE A 418 -10.48 -8.66 31.89
CA ILE A 418 -11.65 -7.87 32.27
C ILE A 418 -12.92 -8.63 31.86
N ALA A 419 -13.81 -8.87 32.82
CA ALA A 419 -15.08 -9.55 32.62
C ALA A 419 -16.00 -8.75 31.68
N ASN A 420 -16.90 -9.44 30.98
CA ASN A 420 -17.85 -8.76 30.09
C ASN A 420 -18.80 -7.81 30.84
N SER A 421 -19.08 -8.06 32.13
CA SER A 421 -19.88 -7.20 33.00
C SER A 421 -19.33 -5.77 33.07
N TYR A 422 -18.01 -5.62 33.14
CA TYR A 422 -17.35 -4.31 33.17
C TYR A 422 -17.69 -3.45 31.95
N PHE A 423 -17.65 -4.05 30.75
CA PHE A 423 -17.92 -3.33 29.51
C PHE A 423 -19.39 -2.95 29.34
N ILE A 424 -20.30 -3.68 29.99
CA ILE A 424 -21.71 -3.27 30.11
C ILE A 424 -21.80 -1.99 30.93
N ILE A 425 -21.17 -1.96 32.11
CA ILE A 425 -21.14 -0.78 32.99
C ILE A 425 -20.47 0.42 32.28
N LEU A 426 -19.36 0.18 31.57
CA LEU A 426 -18.66 1.20 30.79
C LEU A 426 -19.59 1.81 29.71
N LYS A 427 -20.41 0.98 29.05
CA LYS A 427 -21.39 1.43 28.05
C LYS A 427 -22.53 2.22 28.67
N GLU A 428 -23.03 1.78 29.81
CA GLU A 428 -24.04 2.52 30.57
C GLU A 428 -23.52 3.90 30.99
N ALA A 429 -22.33 3.95 31.60
CA ALA A 429 -21.68 5.19 32.02
C ALA A 429 -21.53 6.15 30.83
N ALA A 430 -20.96 5.66 29.73
CA ALA A 430 -20.74 6.48 28.54
C ALA A 430 -22.04 7.00 27.92
N ASN A 431 -23.11 6.20 27.90
CA ASN A 431 -24.41 6.65 27.41
C ASN A 431 -25.00 7.78 28.28
N VAL A 432 -24.87 7.69 29.61
CA VAL A 432 -25.37 8.72 30.54
C VAL A 432 -24.75 10.09 30.24
N ILE A 433 -23.45 10.13 29.96
CA ILE A 433 -22.71 11.39 29.75
C ILE A 433 -22.43 11.70 28.27
N GLY A 434 -23.09 10.99 27.36
CA GLY A 434 -22.98 11.21 25.90
C GLY A 434 -21.55 11.04 25.36
N VAL A 435 -20.80 10.06 25.86
CA VAL A 435 -19.50 9.65 25.31
C VAL A 435 -19.69 8.47 24.38
N ASN A 436 -19.06 8.54 23.21
CA ASN A 436 -19.01 7.42 22.30
C ASN A 436 -17.82 6.52 22.67
N LEU A 437 -18.12 5.30 23.11
CA LEU A 437 -17.10 4.31 23.47
C LEU A 437 -16.25 3.84 22.27
N TYR A 438 -16.85 3.81 21.09
CA TYR A 438 -16.29 3.16 19.91
C TYR A 438 -16.23 4.11 18.72
N SER A 439 -15.90 5.39 18.99
CA SER A 439 -15.63 6.38 17.95
C SER A 439 -14.23 6.19 17.38
N ILE A 440 -14.12 6.20 16.07
CA ILE A 440 -12.84 6.23 15.40
C ILE A 440 -12.19 7.58 15.61
N GLU A 441 -10.96 7.53 16.10
CA GLU A 441 -10.13 8.70 16.22
C GLU A 441 -9.33 8.89 14.93
N TRP A 442 -9.35 10.10 14.41
CA TRP A 442 -8.42 10.53 13.38
C TRP A 442 -7.09 10.88 14.03
N LYS A 443 -6.09 10.03 13.82
CA LYS A 443 -4.73 10.24 14.35
C LYS A 443 -3.77 10.66 13.26
N THR A 444 -2.80 11.49 13.61
CA THR A 444 -1.71 11.78 12.70
C THR A 444 -0.73 10.61 12.66
N LEU A 445 0.02 10.44 11.56
CA LEU A 445 1.06 9.40 11.52
C LEU A 445 2.12 9.59 12.61
N GLY A 446 2.39 10.84 13.01
CA GLY A 446 3.27 11.15 14.13
C GLY A 446 2.74 10.69 15.50
N ASP A 447 1.42 10.59 15.69
CA ASP A 447 0.82 10.12 16.95
C ASP A 447 0.91 8.59 17.12
N ILE A 448 1.04 7.84 16.02
CA ILE A 448 0.93 6.37 16.01
C ILE A 448 2.26 5.66 15.75
N GLY A 449 3.29 6.41 15.37
CA GLY A 449 4.59 5.85 15.03
C GLY A 449 5.66 6.91 14.83
N ARG A 450 6.86 6.46 14.47
CA ARG A 450 7.99 7.35 14.18
C ARG A 450 8.64 7.01 12.84
N PHE A 451 9.11 8.05 12.16
CA PHE A 451 9.84 7.91 10.91
C PHE A 451 11.36 7.89 11.15
N GLU A 452 12.05 6.99 10.46
CA GLU A 452 13.50 6.92 10.42
C GLU A 452 13.98 6.86 8.98
N ASN A 453 14.75 7.87 8.59
CA ASN A 453 15.31 7.91 7.23
C ASN A 453 16.31 6.76 7.03
N GLY A 454 16.19 6.09 5.88
CA GLY A 454 17.15 5.08 5.48
C GLY A 454 18.53 5.67 5.22
N SER A 455 19.51 4.81 4.94
CA SER A 455 20.91 5.19 4.73
C SER A 455 21.36 4.95 3.29
N GLY A 456 22.33 5.72 2.80
CA GLY A 456 22.77 5.66 1.41
C GLY A 456 23.13 4.24 0.97
N MET A 457 22.40 3.71 -0.02
CA MET A 457 22.53 2.33 -0.49
C MET A 457 22.66 2.30 -2.02
N PRO A 458 23.83 2.65 -2.60
CA PRO A 458 24.09 2.50 -4.02
C PRO A 458 23.90 1.06 -4.51
N LYS A 459 23.45 0.91 -5.75
CA LYS A 459 23.22 -0.39 -6.38
C LYS A 459 24.48 -1.28 -6.47
N THR A 460 25.67 -0.69 -6.40
CA THR A 460 26.95 -1.41 -6.37
C THR A 460 27.12 -2.29 -5.14
N MET A 461 26.34 -2.09 -4.08
CA MET A 461 26.32 -2.99 -2.91
C MET A 461 25.48 -4.26 -3.13
N PHE A 462 24.66 -4.33 -4.18
CA PHE A 462 23.80 -5.48 -4.40
C PHE A 462 24.61 -6.69 -4.84
N LYS A 463 24.30 -7.84 -4.25
CA LYS A 463 24.94 -9.12 -4.54
C LYS A 463 23.88 -10.21 -4.71
N ASP A 464 24.11 -11.07 -5.70
CA ASP A 464 23.26 -12.23 -5.99
C ASP A 464 23.36 -13.31 -4.89
N ASP A 465 24.49 -13.36 -4.17
CA ASP A 465 24.80 -14.26 -3.06
C ASP A 465 24.84 -13.56 -1.69
N GLY A 466 24.21 -12.40 -1.56
CA GLY A 466 24.21 -11.63 -0.31
C GLY A 466 23.45 -12.32 0.84
N GLU A 467 23.87 -12.03 2.06
CA GLU A 467 23.37 -12.69 3.29
C GLU A 467 22.18 -11.95 3.91
N VAL A 468 22.14 -10.62 3.73
CA VAL A 468 21.13 -9.74 4.33
C VAL A 468 20.26 -9.14 3.24
N GLY A 469 18.93 -9.27 3.38
CA GLY A 469 17.99 -8.69 2.43
C GLY A 469 18.01 -7.16 2.44
N ALA A 470 17.76 -6.55 1.29
CA ALA A 470 17.76 -5.09 1.14
C ALA A 470 16.53 -4.57 0.38
N ILE A 471 15.91 -3.52 0.92
CA ILE A 471 14.77 -2.81 0.32
C ILE A 471 15.27 -1.47 -0.23
N HIS A 472 15.34 -1.40 -1.56
CA HIS A 472 15.70 -0.19 -2.28
C HIS A 472 14.45 0.54 -2.76
N TYR A 473 14.41 1.87 -2.65
CA TYR A 473 13.24 2.68 -3.00
C TYR A 473 12.74 2.41 -4.43
N GLY A 474 13.67 2.25 -5.38
CA GLY A 474 13.34 1.93 -6.77
C GLY A 474 12.55 0.64 -6.95
N HIS A 475 12.72 -0.33 -6.05
CA HIS A 475 11.99 -1.60 -6.09
C HIS A 475 10.58 -1.49 -5.50
N ILE A 476 10.32 -0.51 -4.63
CA ILE A 476 8.99 -0.30 -4.00
C ILE A 476 7.93 -0.04 -5.08
N TYR A 477 8.23 0.74 -6.11
CA TYR A 477 7.29 1.01 -7.19
C TYR A 477 7.42 0.11 -8.41
N THR A 478 8.54 -0.62 -8.59
CA THR A 478 8.79 -1.43 -9.80
C THR A 478 8.74 -2.94 -9.61
N LYS A 479 8.94 -3.46 -8.39
CA LYS A 479 9.11 -4.91 -8.14
C LYS A 479 8.27 -5.45 -6.99
N TYR A 480 8.00 -4.63 -5.99
CA TYR A 480 7.21 -5.02 -4.83
C TYR A 480 5.73 -4.66 -5.02
N ASN A 481 4.87 -5.51 -4.47
CA ASN A 481 3.49 -5.12 -4.16
C ASN A 481 3.47 -4.43 -2.79
N MET A 482 2.29 -4.25 -2.20
CA MET A 482 2.07 -3.62 -0.89
C MET A 482 2.71 -4.34 0.29
N PHE A 483 3.16 -5.59 0.11
CA PHE A 483 3.73 -6.47 1.13
C PHE A 483 5.03 -7.11 0.64
N ILE A 484 5.98 -7.30 1.56
CA ILE A 484 7.27 -7.94 1.28
C ILE A 484 7.55 -9.01 2.33
N ASP A 485 7.48 -10.28 1.92
CA ASP A 485 7.98 -11.41 2.73
C ASP A 485 9.46 -11.67 2.45
N LYS A 486 9.91 -11.44 1.21
CA LYS A 486 11.29 -11.66 0.76
C LYS A 486 11.76 -10.52 -0.12
N THR A 487 13.00 -10.08 0.09
CA THR A 487 13.61 -9.02 -0.72
C THR A 487 14.08 -9.53 -2.08
N VAL A 488 14.04 -8.66 -3.09
CA VAL A 488 14.51 -8.94 -4.46
C VAL A 488 16.03 -8.92 -4.55
N VAL A 489 16.69 -8.16 -3.67
CA VAL A 489 18.15 -8.04 -3.62
C VAL A 489 18.66 -8.29 -2.21
N SER A 490 19.93 -8.64 -2.13
CA SER A 490 20.68 -8.87 -0.90
C SER A 490 22.03 -8.16 -0.95
N ILE A 491 22.63 -7.95 0.23
CA ILE A 491 23.93 -7.31 0.41
C ILE A 491 24.78 -8.09 1.42
N SER A 492 26.05 -7.70 1.57
CA SER A 492 26.94 -8.31 2.56
C SER A 492 26.57 -7.90 4.00
N THR A 493 26.84 -8.78 4.98
CA THR A 493 26.63 -8.45 6.40
C THR A 493 27.38 -7.19 6.84
N LYS A 494 28.62 -7.00 6.33
CA LYS A 494 29.45 -5.81 6.62
C LYS A 494 28.85 -4.51 6.13
N ASP A 495 28.17 -4.53 4.98
CA ASP A 495 27.50 -3.34 4.44
C ASP A 495 26.19 -3.07 5.19
N ALA A 496 25.47 -4.13 5.57
CA ALA A 496 24.23 -4.04 6.33
C ALA A 496 24.40 -3.37 7.70
N GLU A 497 25.55 -3.55 8.36
CA GLU A 497 25.85 -2.91 9.65
C GLU A 497 25.76 -1.37 9.61
N LYS A 498 25.99 -0.77 8.43
CA LYS A 498 25.97 0.68 8.23
C LYS A 498 24.58 1.21 7.85
N LEU A 499 23.63 0.32 7.58
CA LEU A 499 22.32 0.66 7.08
C LEU A 499 21.25 0.52 8.15
N LYS A 500 20.12 1.21 7.96
CA LYS A 500 19.01 1.13 8.89
C LYS A 500 18.29 -0.20 8.77
N LYS A 501 18.13 -0.85 9.91
CA LYS A 501 17.42 -2.12 10.05
C LYS A 501 15.91 -1.89 9.93
N VAL A 502 15.29 -2.80 9.20
CA VAL A 502 13.84 -2.96 9.02
C VAL A 502 13.48 -4.32 9.61
N ASN A 503 12.55 -4.32 10.55
CA ASN A 503 12.06 -5.53 11.19
C ASN A 503 10.66 -5.86 10.72
N LYS A 504 10.21 -7.09 10.99
CA LYS A 504 8.84 -7.51 10.73
C LYS A 504 7.85 -6.51 11.35
N GLY A 505 6.89 -6.08 10.54
CA GLY A 505 5.89 -5.08 10.92
C GLY A 505 6.27 -3.64 10.60
N ASP A 506 7.53 -3.32 10.29
CA ASP A 506 7.90 -1.98 9.84
C ASP A 506 7.34 -1.70 8.42
N LEU A 507 6.97 -0.45 8.15
CA LEU A 507 6.70 0.00 6.77
C LEU A 507 7.96 0.64 6.18
N VAL A 508 8.17 0.42 4.88
CA VAL A 508 9.20 1.13 4.09
C VAL A 508 8.51 1.95 3.02
N ILE A 509 8.83 3.25 2.97
CA ILE A 509 8.12 4.25 2.19
C ILE A 509 9.08 4.91 1.21
N ALA A 510 8.74 4.95 -0.07
CA ALA A 510 9.50 5.69 -1.07
C ALA A 510 9.25 7.20 -0.90
N ARG A 511 10.27 7.97 -0.50
CA ARG A 511 10.11 9.42 -0.28
C ARG A 511 10.13 10.24 -1.55
N THR A 512 10.79 9.73 -2.59
CA THR A 512 11.06 10.45 -3.83
C THR A 512 10.64 9.63 -5.05
N SER A 513 10.07 10.31 -6.04
CA SER A 513 9.74 9.72 -7.34
C SER A 513 9.67 10.80 -8.44
N GLU A 514 9.65 10.38 -9.71
CA GLU A 514 9.35 11.24 -10.86
C GLU A 514 7.84 11.39 -11.11
N ASN A 515 7.02 10.53 -10.49
CA ASN A 515 5.56 10.55 -10.59
C ASN A 515 4.91 10.78 -9.20
N ILE A 516 3.86 11.59 -9.16
CA ILE A 516 3.06 11.87 -7.97
C ILE A 516 2.38 10.61 -7.43
N ASP A 517 2.08 9.63 -8.29
CA ASP A 517 1.45 8.39 -7.84
C ASP A 517 2.43 7.51 -7.05
N ASP A 518 3.71 7.55 -7.41
CA ASP A 518 4.76 6.72 -6.83
C ASP A 518 5.42 7.33 -5.58
N VAL A 519 5.30 8.64 -5.35
CA VAL A 519 5.77 9.24 -4.08
C VAL A 519 4.95 8.70 -2.91
N MET A 520 5.57 8.43 -1.78
CA MET A 520 4.96 7.80 -0.60
C MET A 520 4.39 6.39 -0.83
N LYS A 521 4.70 5.73 -1.95
CA LYS A 521 4.35 4.32 -2.12
C LYS A 521 4.97 3.52 -1.00
N THR A 522 4.15 2.69 -0.36
CA THR A 522 4.44 2.10 0.94
C THR A 522 4.41 0.58 0.85
N VAL A 523 5.37 -0.08 1.49
CA VAL A 523 5.41 -1.54 1.59
C VAL A 523 5.50 -1.95 3.05
N ALA A 524 4.69 -2.93 3.46
CA ALA A 524 4.83 -3.54 4.78
C ALA A 524 5.81 -4.71 4.71
N TYR A 525 6.82 -4.72 5.59
CA TYR A 525 7.76 -5.83 5.70
C TYR A 525 7.21 -6.92 6.62
N LEU A 526 6.99 -8.12 6.07
CA LEU A 526 6.38 -9.26 6.77
C LEU A 526 7.34 -10.43 6.99
N GLY A 527 8.57 -10.34 6.45
CA GLY A 527 9.57 -11.40 6.59
C GLY A 527 10.11 -11.55 8.00
N GLU A 528 10.49 -12.78 8.36
CA GLU A 528 11.00 -13.13 9.71
C GLU A 528 12.42 -12.63 9.98
N LYS A 529 13.22 -12.40 8.93
CA LYS A 529 14.61 -11.97 9.07
C LYS A 529 14.70 -10.45 9.04
N THR A 530 15.54 -9.84 9.87
CA THR A 530 15.83 -8.40 9.74
C THR A 530 16.47 -8.11 8.38
N VAL A 531 16.01 -7.05 7.72
CA VAL A 531 16.54 -6.52 6.44
C VAL A 531 16.97 -5.07 6.61
N VAL A 532 17.44 -4.44 5.54
CA VAL A 532 17.86 -3.03 5.56
C VAL A 532 17.18 -2.18 4.49
N ALA A 533 17.10 -0.86 4.70
CA ALA A 533 16.51 0.08 3.74
C ALA A 533 17.48 1.19 3.29
N GLY A 534 17.32 1.63 2.04
CA GLY A 534 18.15 2.65 1.39
C GLY A 534 17.74 4.11 1.67
N GLY A 535 18.59 5.08 1.27
CA GLY A 535 18.49 6.49 1.68
C GLY A 535 17.28 7.27 1.16
N HIS A 536 16.77 6.91 -0.02
CA HIS A 536 15.55 7.50 -0.60
C HIS A 536 14.27 6.82 -0.10
N SER A 537 14.40 5.90 0.86
CA SER A 537 13.27 5.35 1.59
C SER A 537 13.31 5.79 3.06
N THR A 538 12.15 5.75 3.69
CA THR A 538 11.99 5.98 5.12
C THR A 538 11.27 4.80 5.74
N ILE A 539 11.69 4.44 6.94
CA ILE A 539 11.13 3.37 7.74
C ILE A 539 10.13 3.99 8.70
N PHE A 540 8.89 3.50 8.70
CA PHE A 540 7.88 3.90 9.67
C PHE A 540 7.69 2.78 10.68
N ARG A 541 8.01 3.06 11.95
CA ARG A 541 7.87 2.12 13.07
C ARG A 541 6.63 2.44 13.87
N HIS A 542 5.76 1.46 14.03
CA HIS A 542 4.45 1.60 14.67
C HIS A 542 4.09 0.35 15.48
N LYS A 543 2.96 0.41 16.19
CA LYS A 543 2.37 -0.74 16.90
C LYS A 543 1.07 -1.25 16.28
N GLU A 544 0.65 -0.64 15.16
CA GLU A 544 -0.59 -0.97 14.44
C GLU A 544 -0.44 -2.16 13.48
N ASN A 545 -1.53 -2.58 12.83
CA ASN A 545 -1.48 -3.61 11.80
C ASN A 545 -0.77 -3.07 10.53
N PRO A 546 0.38 -3.65 10.12
CA PRO A 546 1.18 -3.09 9.03
C PRO A 546 0.49 -3.20 7.66
N LYS A 547 -0.33 -4.23 7.45
CA LYS A 547 -1.09 -4.37 6.21
C LYS A 547 -2.19 -3.32 6.12
N TYR A 548 -2.89 -3.05 7.23
CA TYR A 548 -3.92 -1.99 7.28
C TYR A 548 -3.33 -0.64 6.90
N LEU A 549 -2.21 -0.25 7.51
CA LEU A 549 -1.53 0.99 7.19
C LEU A 549 -1.06 1.02 5.73
N SER A 550 -0.53 -0.09 5.20
CA SER A 550 -0.17 -0.18 3.78
C SER A 550 -1.39 0.03 2.86
N TYR A 551 -2.55 -0.54 3.18
CA TYR A 551 -3.80 -0.31 2.45
C TYR A 551 -4.27 1.15 2.48
N VAL A 552 -4.21 1.79 3.64
CA VAL A 552 -4.58 3.20 3.78
C VAL A 552 -3.65 4.09 2.96
N LEU A 553 -2.33 3.94 3.11
CA LEU A 553 -1.35 4.85 2.54
C LEU A 553 -1.21 4.71 1.01
N ASN A 554 -1.47 3.52 0.46
CA ASN A 554 -1.40 3.31 -0.98
C ASN A 554 -2.73 3.55 -1.71
N GLY A 555 -3.87 3.61 -1.01
CA GLY A 555 -5.16 3.49 -1.68
C GLY A 555 -6.33 4.30 -1.13
N ALA A 556 -6.27 4.83 0.10
CA ALA A 556 -7.39 5.57 0.64
C ALA A 556 -7.42 7.01 0.09
N ASP A 557 -8.57 7.41 -0.46
CA ASP A 557 -8.75 8.73 -1.07
C ASP A 557 -8.34 9.90 -0.16
N TYR A 558 -8.67 9.83 1.14
CA TYR A 558 -8.31 10.87 2.09
C TYR A 558 -6.80 10.95 2.33
N ALA A 559 -6.08 9.83 2.29
CA ALA A 559 -4.63 9.79 2.47
C ALA A 559 -3.92 10.30 1.21
N ILE A 560 -4.37 9.86 0.03
CA ILE A 560 -3.85 10.32 -1.27
C ILE A 560 -4.05 11.82 -1.45
N LYS A 561 -5.23 12.37 -1.11
CA LYS A 561 -5.50 13.81 -1.18
C LYS A 561 -4.58 14.62 -0.26
N GLN A 562 -4.35 14.15 0.97
CA GLN A 562 -3.43 14.80 1.90
C GLN A 562 -1.99 14.75 1.39
N LYS A 563 -1.51 13.58 0.95
CA LYS A 563 -0.20 13.38 0.32
C LYS A 563 0.01 14.36 -0.83
N ASN A 564 -0.90 14.39 -1.79
CA ASN A 564 -0.75 15.17 -3.02
C ASN A 564 -0.70 16.68 -2.73
N LYS A 565 -1.37 17.16 -1.68
CA LYS A 565 -1.31 18.56 -1.24
C LYS A 565 0.04 18.91 -0.60
N MET A 566 0.73 17.94 0.00
CA MET A 566 1.97 18.13 0.75
C MET A 566 3.22 17.87 -0.10
N ALA A 567 3.12 17.01 -1.12
CA ALA A 567 4.22 16.67 -2.01
C ALA A 567 4.74 17.90 -2.79
N ARG A 568 6.06 17.97 -2.99
CA ARG A 568 6.74 19.11 -3.63
C ARG A 568 7.69 18.64 -4.73
N GLY A 569 7.88 19.48 -5.75
CA GLY A 569 8.81 19.24 -6.85
C GLY A 569 8.13 19.05 -8.21
N VAL A 570 8.88 19.28 -9.29
CA VAL A 570 8.35 19.24 -10.67
C VAL A 570 8.91 18.05 -11.46
N LYS A 571 10.23 17.83 -11.44
CA LYS A 571 10.87 16.67 -12.07
C LYS A 571 11.10 15.51 -11.11
N VAL A 572 11.44 15.84 -9.87
CA VAL A 572 11.56 14.89 -8.76
C VAL A 572 10.63 15.40 -7.68
N ILE A 573 9.61 14.62 -7.39
CA ILE A 573 8.60 14.87 -6.38
C ILE A 573 9.07 14.20 -5.09
N GLU A 574 9.06 14.95 -4.00
CA GLU A 574 9.43 14.48 -2.67
C GLU A 574 8.33 14.81 -1.65
N LEU A 575 8.22 13.95 -0.64
CA LEU A 575 7.46 14.22 0.57
C LEU A 575 8.38 14.07 1.79
N SER A 576 8.44 15.11 2.62
CA SER A 576 9.29 15.13 3.81
C SER A 576 8.67 14.29 4.95
N THR A 577 9.49 13.77 5.87
CA THR A 577 8.96 13.02 7.03
C THR A 577 8.11 13.91 7.93
N VAL A 578 8.45 15.19 8.07
CA VAL A 578 7.69 16.18 8.84
C VAL A 578 6.30 16.39 8.26
N ASP A 579 6.15 16.32 6.93
CA ASP A 579 4.84 16.41 6.29
C ASP A 579 4.09 15.07 6.35
N MET A 580 4.80 13.93 6.23
CA MET A 580 4.20 12.62 6.45
C MET A 580 3.60 12.49 7.86
N GLU A 581 4.28 12.98 8.89
CA GLU A 581 3.80 12.98 10.28
C GLU A 581 2.45 13.66 10.44
N LYS A 582 2.12 14.66 9.60
CA LYS A 582 0.86 15.42 9.68
C LYS A 582 -0.32 14.73 9.00
N ILE A 583 -0.10 13.68 8.22
CA ILE A 583 -1.17 12.96 7.51
C ILE A 583 -2.08 12.31 8.55
N LYS A 584 -3.37 12.61 8.46
CA LYS A 584 -4.39 12.05 9.35
C LYS A 584 -5.05 10.84 8.72
N ILE A 585 -5.22 9.78 9.52
CA ILE A 585 -5.92 8.57 9.14
C ILE A 585 -6.95 8.19 10.21
N PRO A 586 -8.09 7.58 9.84
CA PRO A 586 -8.95 6.92 10.81
C PRO A 586 -8.20 5.70 11.35
N LEU A 587 -8.03 5.65 12.67
CA LEU A 587 -7.38 4.52 13.32
C LEU A 587 -8.40 3.75 14.16
N PRO A 588 -9.02 2.68 13.62
CA PRO A 588 -9.87 1.81 14.41
C PRO A 588 -9.01 0.88 15.29
N PRO A 589 -9.59 0.21 16.30
CA PRO A 589 -8.86 -0.77 17.11
C PRO A 589 -8.25 -1.92 16.29
N LEU A 590 -7.14 -2.48 16.75
CA LEU A 590 -6.40 -3.57 16.08
C LEU A 590 -7.28 -4.73 15.57
N PRO A 591 -8.28 -5.25 16.32
CA PRO A 591 -9.16 -6.31 15.81
C PRO A 591 -9.95 -5.89 14.56
N VAL A 592 -10.38 -4.64 14.51
CA VAL A 592 -11.07 -4.07 13.35
C VAL A 592 -10.11 -3.95 12.17
N GLN A 593 -8.87 -3.50 12.42
CA GLN A 593 -7.82 -3.45 11.39
C GLN A 593 -7.55 -4.84 10.79
N GLU A 594 -7.40 -5.87 11.63
CA GLU A 594 -7.19 -7.27 11.20
C GLU A 594 -8.36 -7.79 10.34
N TYR A 595 -9.61 -7.51 10.75
CA TYR A 595 -10.78 -7.91 9.98
C TYR A 595 -10.82 -7.24 8.60
N ILE A 596 -10.56 -5.93 8.53
CA ILE A 596 -10.49 -5.19 7.27
C ILE A 596 -9.40 -5.78 6.36
N VAL A 597 -8.22 -6.05 6.90
CA VAL A 597 -7.12 -6.69 6.16
C VAL A 597 -7.53 -8.05 5.62
N SER A 598 -8.25 -8.87 6.38
CA SER A 598 -8.72 -10.19 5.92
C SER A 598 -9.66 -10.14 4.71
N ILE A 599 -10.37 -9.01 4.53
CA ILE A 599 -11.22 -8.76 3.37
C ILE A 599 -10.39 -8.20 2.22
N LEU A 600 -9.56 -7.19 2.48
CA LEU A 600 -8.74 -6.53 1.46
C LEU A 600 -7.70 -7.46 0.84
N ASP A 601 -7.10 -8.36 1.63
CA ASP A 601 -6.17 -9.39 1.15
C ASP A 601 -6.84 -10.28 0.09
N LYS A 602 -8.11 -10.68 0.31
CA LYS A 602 -8.85 -11.52 -0.67
C LYS A 602 -9.10 -10.78 -1.97
N PHE A 603 -9.43 -9.50 -1.92
CA PHE A 603 -9.60 -8.68 -3.12
C PHE A 603 -8.29 -8.44 -3.84
N ASP A 604 -7.21 -8.13 -3.12
CA ASP A 604 -5.90 -7.85 -3.72
C ASP A 604 -5.36 -9.08 -4.48
N ILE A 605 -5.51 -10.28 -3.91
CA ILE A 605 -5.11 -11.53 -4.57
C ILE A 605 -5.83 -11.73 -5.92
N LEU A 606 -7.13 -11.40 -5.99
CA LEU A 606 -7.91 -11.61 -7.22
C LEU A 606 -7.54 -10.64 -8.34
N VAL A 607 -7.15 -9.40 -7.99
CA VAL A 607 -6.98 -8.31 -8.95
C VAL A 607 -5.51 -8.11 -9.33
N ASN A 608 -4.59 -8.18 -8.37
CA ASN A 608 -3.22 -7.69 -8.53
C ASN A 608 -2.14 -8.78 -8.50
N ASP A 609 -2.47 -10.03 -8.16
CA ASP A 609 -1.49 -11.10 -8.20
C ASP A 609 -1.10 -11.43 -9.66
N ILE A 610 0.20 -11.66 -9.89
CA ILE A 610 0.74 -12.08 -11.20
C ILE A 610 0.89 -13.60 -11.23
N LYS A 611 0.92 -14.26 -10.06
CA LYS A 611 1.01 -15.73 -9.94
C LYS A 611 -0.35 -16.41 -9.94
N SER A 612 -1.41 -15.66 -9.66
CA SER A 612 -2.82 -16.07 -9.67
C SER A 612 -3.68 -14.88 -10.12
N GLY A 613 -4.98 -15.04 -10.34
CA GLY A 613 -5.85 -13.94 -10.77
C GLY A 613 -5.76 -13.58 -12.27
N LEU A 614 -6.32 -12.42 -12.63
CA LEU A 614 -6.51 -12.02 -14.03
C LEU A 614 -5.23 -11.85 -14.85
N PRO A 615 -4.13 -11.23 -14.33
CA PRO A 615 -2.90 -11.05 -15.10
C PRO A 615 -2.30 -12.36 -15.63
N LYS A 616 -2.34 -13.43 -14.82
CA LYS A 616 -1.87 -14.76 -15.21
C LYS A 616 -2.72 -15.37 -16.32
N GLU A 617 -4.03 -15.25 -16.24
CA GLU A 617 -4.93 -15.74 -17.29
C GLU A 617 -4.61 -15.06 -18.63
N ILE A 618 -4.34 -13.75 -18.64
CA ILE A 618 -3.93 -13.02 -19.85
C ILE A 618 -2.64 -13.64 -20.44
N GLU A 619 -1.64 -13.89 -19.61
CA GLU A 619 -0.35 -14.44 -20.03
C GLU A 619 -0.49 -15.86 -20.59
N GLU A 620 -1.24 -16.72 -19.92
CA GLU A 620 -1.47 -18.12 -20.34
C GLU A 620 -2.20 -18.20 -21.68
N ARG A 621 -3.18 -17.32 -21.93
CA ARG A 621 -3.91 -17.27 -23.21
C ARG A 621 -3.02 -16.81 -24.35
N LYS A 622 -2.14 -15.81 -24.12
CA LYS A 622 -1.16 -15.38 -25.13
C LYS A 622 -0.21 -16.51 -25.53
N LYS A 623 0.35 -17.22 -24.55
CA LYS A 623 1.23 -18.38 -24.80
C LYS A 623 0.52 -19.49 -25.58
N GLN A 624 -0.75 -19.74 -25.24
CA GLN A 624 -1.57 -20.74 -25.93
C GLN A 624 -1.76 -20.40 -27.43
N TYR A 625 -2.02 -19.12 -27.75
CA TYR A 625 -2.13 -18.67 -29.13
C TYR A 625 -0.83 -18.85 -29.91
N GLU A 626 0.30 -18.40 -29.35
CA GLU A 626 1.62 -18.49 -29.98
C GLU A 626 1.98 -19.95 -30.32
N TYR A 627 1.73 -20.85 -29.36
CA TYR A 627 1.94 -22.29 -29.53
C TYR A 627 1.13 -22.89 -30.69
N TYR A 628 -0.15 -22.55 -30.83
CA TYR A 628 -0.98 -23.10 -31.92
C TYR A 628 -0.63 -22.52 -33.28
N ARG A 629 -0.28 -21.23 -33.34
CA ARG A 629 0.20 -20.57 -34.56
C ARG A 629 1.44 -21.28 -35.10
N GLU A 630 2.45 -21.49 -34.25
CA GLU A 630 3.69 -22.16 -34.65
C GLU A 630 3.43 -23.58 -35.18
N ARG A 631 2.55 -24.35 -34.53
CA ARG A 631 2.20 -25.71 -34.98
C ARG A 631 1.50 -25.75 -36.33
N LEU A 632 0.61 -24.80 -36.62
CA LEU A 632 -0.11 -24.72 -37.90
C LEU A 632 0.80 -24.32 -39.07
N LEU A 633 1.88 -23.60 -38.78
CA LEU A 633 2.86 -23.15 -39.75
C LEU A 633 4.11 -24.04 -39.81
N SER A 634 4.17 -25.07 -38.97
CA SER A 634 5.25 -26.06 -38.94
C SER A 634 4.94 -27.22 -39.87
N PHE A 635 5.77 -27.39 -40.90
CA PHE A 635 5.69 -28.51 -41.84
C PHE A 635 6.94 -29.38 -41.69
N LYS A 636 6.77 -30.71 -41.77
CA LYS A 636 7.92 -31.61 -41.82
C LYS A 636 8.66 -31.40 -43.13
N LYS A 637 9.98 -31.23 -43.05
CA LYS A 637 10.85 -31.33 -44.22
C LYS A 637 10.92 -32.81 -44.59
N SER A 638 10.44 -33.15 -45.78
CA SER A 638 10.65 -34.46 -46.41
C SER A 638 12.07 -34.62 -46.88
#